data_AF-A0A356UDS0-F1
#
_entry.id   AF-A0A356UDS0-F1
#
_cell.length_a   1.000
_cell.length_b   1.000
_cell.length_c   1.000
_cell.angle_alpha   90.00
_cell.angle_beta   90.00
_cell.angle_gamma   90.00
#
_symmetry.space_group_name_H-M   'P 1'
#
loop_
_entity.id
_entity.type
_entity.pdbx_description
1 polymer ?
#
loop_
_entity_poly.entity_id
_entity_poly.type
_entity_poly.pdbx_seq_one_letter_code
_entity_poly.pdbx_strand_id
1 'polypeptide(L)'
;MVRTLKKQWRNLFKSIAIIFFMIAIIAGSATLTWARDLPASTFLPFNNKQTINFNTTEDINRGIYPTEGSYIFISYKQDIMTGDQDIRAQKLDKDGKELWNKVYNLKGQDTLQIIHMLKNGFVMVVNSQQSKQNIIRLLAIGSNGEIVWQRELPLKTVNTIASTNDDGLVIAGTVNDDNLDIRIIKMDKSGIWAGEEKSAAKWEKTYSHAGNQQASQIIQVLDKEGYNDGYILTGYTDSNTNGKQDLYLVRLNAYGEIKWSKNYGSKDDDQGITLGVAVNSNNDEVIGFLVAGNTVSRHGDKNIYLIYVDTYGTLQSWPGHQRVVDGVKERQFGGPFEQIAMALVAVPDGFKESRKLRGENIDGQGGVVLVGYSSDNEKVLVIRINEYGQLLWQQSLPIPGDNLILRTLIKGDSQKQEIAYSVRYPGDKGANLEVHTLKVYLEGVLEQDKSIPKADQLETNGESVRWEKCTLKYEAMRNISKEIKDLLYQQPYAPRTAASTGRGEINWPDTSYYLGNLVIGKADGEGTLLFPNGVWYKGAWKNNMFNGKGYLRFPTGEYYQGEFKDHMMQGKGIMKWPTGEKYEGEFLNNQRDGQGKFIWKNGTFYEGAFSKGKASGMGLIRWPNGERYVGQMADGNATGQGSYYFPSGEWYRGEIKSLVFEGVGVYHWPDGSYYVGEFKGDRLNGEGYYVWPNGVQQWGYWKDDRYLGTNPEALKEENQWKSK
;
A
#
# COMPACT_ATOMS: atom_id res chain seq x y z
N MET A 1 21.90 -61.52 -72.26
CA MET A 1 20.50 -61.31 -71.82
C MET A 1 20.48 -61.10 -70.29
N VAL A 2 21.16 -60.04 -69.86
CA VAL A 2 21.21 -59.50 -68.49
C VAL A 2 21.29 -57.99 -68.72
N ARG A 3 20.42 -57.22 -68.05
CA ARG A 3 20.08 -55.79 -68.26
C ARG A 3 18.82 -55.56 -69.11
N THR A 4 17.66 -55.67 -68.46
CA THR A 4 16.58 -54.67 -68.51
C THR A 4 15.43 -55.16 -67.64
N LEU A 5 15.24 -54.49 -66.50
CA LEU A 5 13.98 -54.24 -65.78
C LEU A 5 14.23 -53.92 -64.29
N LYS A 6 15.30 -53.15 -64.06
CA LYS A 6 15.43 -52.17 -62.98
C LYS A 6 14.44 -51.01 -63.23
N LYS A 7 13.12 -51.25 -63.23
CA LYS A 7 12.13 -50.13 -63.23
C LYS A 7 10.67 -50.45 -62.84
N GLN A 8 10.37 -51.59 -62.21
CA GLN A 8 8.98 -51.85 -61.76
C GLN A 8 8.82 -52.40 -60.33
N TRP A 9 9.89 -52.46 -59.52
CA TRP A 9 9.81 -52.98 -58.14
C TRP A 9 10.24 -51.98 -57.04
N ARG A 10 10.40 -50.69 -57.37
CA ARG A 10 10.75 -49.63 -56.37
C ARG A 10 9.59 -48.75 -55.90
N ASN A 11 8.37 -48.96 -56.41
CA ASN A 11 7.19 -48.16 -56.04
C ASN A 11 6.10 -48.92 -55.25
N LEU A 12 6.36 -50.15 -54.79
CA LEU A 12 5.40 -50.93 -53.98
C LEU A 12 5.84 -51.17 -52.52
N PHE A 13 7.02 -50.68 -52.12
CA PHE A 13 7.51 -50.76 -50.72
C PHE A 13 7.73 -49.38 -50.05
N LYS A 14 7.09 -48.33 -50.58
CA LYS A 14 7.01 -47.00 -49.92
C LYS A 14 5.63 -46.65 -49.35
N SER A 15 4.66 -47.54 -49.45
CA SER A 15 3.28 -47.28 -48.98
C SER A 15 2.86 -48.10 -47.74
N ILE A 16 3.78 -48.84 -47.11
CA ILE A 16 3.49 -49.62 -45.88
C ILE A 16 4.34 -49.13 -44.68
N ALA A 17 5.36 -48.30 -44.90
CA ALA A 17 6.15 -47.67 -43.83
C ALA A 17 5.66 -46.26 -43.41
N ILE A 18 4.57 -45.76 -44.01
CA ILE A 18 3.97 -44.44 -43.70
C ILE A 18 2.61 -44.56 -42.99
N ILE A 19 2.07 -45.78 -42.86
CA ILE A 19 0.77 -46.02 -42.17
C ILE A 19 0.95 -46.76 -40.83
N PHE A 20 2.16 -47.22 -40.49
CA PHE A 20 2.48 -47.80 -39.17
C PHE A 20 3.39 -46.91 -38.29
N PHE A 21 3.65 -45.67 -38.71
CA PHE A 21 4.34 -44.65 -37.89
C PHE A 21 3.39 -43.54 -37.42
N MET A 22 2.08 -43.78 -37.44
CA MET A 22 1.07 -42.80 -37.03
C MET A 22 -0.07 -43.40 -36.19
N ILE A 23 0.18 -44.50 -35.46
CA ILE A 23 -0.73 -45.02 -34.41
C ILE A 23 0.11 -45.62 -33.28
N ALA A 24 0.87 -44.76 -32.61
CA ALA A 24 1.35 -44.91 -31.23
C ALA A 24 2.16 -43.66 -30.84
N ILE A 25 1.69 -42.47 -31.22
CA ILE A 25 1.86 -41.37 -30.29
C ILE A 25 0.90 -41.77 -29.17
N ILE A 26 1.45 -42.38 -28.12
CA ILE A 26 0.91 -42.19 -26.79
C ILE A 26 0.86 -40.68 -26.68
N ALA A 27 -0.30 -40.11 -26.98
CA ALA A 27 -0.63 -38.78 -26.59
C ALA A 27 -0.57 -38.88 -25.07
N GLY A 28 0.61 -38.61 -24.51
CA GLY A 28 0.68 -37.96 -23.24
C GLY A 28 -0.16 -36.71 -23.46
N SER A 29 -1.44 -36.82 -23.13
CA SER A 29 -2.31 -35.69 -22.98
C SER A 29 -1.60 -34.85 -21.94
N ALA A 30 -0.81 -33.89 -22.39
CA ALA A 30 -0.20 -32.90 -21.53
C ALA A 30 -1.38 -32.28 -20.79
N THR A 31 -1.52 -32.64 -19.53
CA THR A 31 -2.56 -32.06 -18.70
C THR A 31 -2.14 -30.61 -18.51
N LEU A 32 -3.01 -29.70 -18.93
CA LEU A 32 -2.78 -28.29 -18.68
C LEU A 32 -2.74 -28.10 -17.16
N THR A 33 -1.82 -27.29 -16.67
CA THR A 33 -1.85 -26.73 -15.31
C THR A 33 -1.60 -25.23 -15.38
N TRP A 34 -1.72 -24.54 -14.25
CA TRP A 34 -1.49 -23.10 -14.17
C TRP A 34 -0.10 -22.83 -13.58
N ALA A 35 0.58 -21.82 -14.13
CA ALA A 35 1.93 -21.44 -13.71
C ALA A 35 1.96 -21.24 -12.18
N ARG A 36 2.83 -22.02 -11.52
CA ARG A 36 2.87 -22.20 -10.05
C ARG A 36 3.46 -20.99 -9.32
N ASP A 37 4.40 -20.31 -9.97
CA ASP A 37 5.21 -19.22 -9.42
C ASP A 37 5.19 -17.97 -10.31
N LEU A 38 4.01 -17.61 -10.83
CA LEU A 38 3.85 -16.22 -11.28
C LEU A 38 4.22 -15.31 -10.09
N PRO A 39 5.07 -14.27 -10.28
CA PRO A 39 5.47 -13.40 -9.18
C PRO A 39 4.24 -13.03 -8.35
N ALA A 40 4.31 -13.12 -7.02
CA ALA A 40 3.15 -13.08 -6.09
C ALA A 40 2.22 -11.84 -6.24
N SER A 41 2.62 -10.87 -7.04
CA SER A 41 1.97 -9.61 -7.33
C SER A 41 1.37 -9.52 -8.75
N THR A 42 1.22 -10.67 -9.41
CA THR A 42 0.77 -10.76 -10.82
C THR A 42 -0.68 -10.36 -11.02
N PHE A 43 -1.53 -10.39 -9.99
CA PHE A 43 -2.98 -10.18 -10.13
C PHE A 43 -3.39 -8.81 -9.57
N LEU A 44 -3.57 -7.84 -10.47
CA LEU A 44 -4.29 -6.60 -10.18
C LEU A 44 -5.69 -6.69 -10.79
N PRO A 45 -6.77 -6.39 -10.05
CA PRO A 45 -8.10 -6.21 -10.63
C PRO A 45 -8.28 -4.91 -11.42
N PHE A 46 -9.25 -5.00 -12.35
CA PHE A 46 -10.06 -3.96 -13.03
C PHE A 46 -9.64 -2.50 -12.85
N ASN A 47 -9.44 -1.80 -13.98
CA ASN A 47 -9.13 -0.36 -14.04
C ASN A 47 -8.04 0.07 -13.04
N ASN A 48 -7.15 -0.85 -12.70
CA ASN A 48 -5.95 -0.62 -11.89
C ASN A 48 -6.24 -0.30 -10.42
N LYS A 49 -7.47 -0.51 -9.98
CA LYS A 49 -7.88 -0.29 -8.61
C LYS A 49 -7.92 -1.62 -7.89
N GLN A 50 -6.99 -1.83 -6.97
CA GLN A 50 -7.05 -2.96 -6.03
C GLN A 50 -8.32 -2.95 -5.17
N THR A 51 -9.02 -1.82 -5.09
CA THR A 51 -10.21 -1.59 -4.25
C THR A 51 -11.36 -1.02 -5.07
N ILE A 52 -12.51 -1.66 -5.00
CA ILE A 52 -13.79 -1.14 -5.48
C ILE A 52 -14.56 -0.64 -4.27
N ASN A 53 -14.96 0.63 -4.25
CA ASN A 53 -15.79 1.20 -3.18
C ASN A 53 -17.24 1.27 -3.66
N PHE A 54 -18.19 0.72 -2.89
CA PHE A 54 -19.61 0.72 -3.20
C PHE A 54 -20.34 1.91 -2.55
N ASN A 55 -19.86 2.38 -1.39
CA ASN A 55 -20.46 3.49 -0.67
C ASN A 55 -19.68 4.79 -0.94
N THR A 56 -20.34 5.81 -1.51
CA THR A 56 -19.72 7.04 -2.02
C THR A 56 -19.91 8.27 -1.12
N THR A 57 -20.56 8.10 0.03
CA THR A 57 -21.23 9.23 0.69
C THR A 57 -20.46 9.99 1.75
N GLU A 58 -19.32 9.54 2.30
CA GLU A 58 -18.45 10.38 3.13
C GLU A 58 -17.08 9.69 3.36
N ASP A 59 -15.95 10.42 3.18
CA ASP A 59 -14.57 9.95 3.36
C ASP A 59 -14.03 8.87 2.36
N ILE A 60 -14.36 9.01 1.07
CA ILE A 60 -14.02 8.13 -0.10
C ILE A 60 -12.53 7.80 -0.36
N ASN A 61 -11.64 8.18 0.54
CA ASN A 61 -10.20 8.21 0.33
C ASN A 61 -9.47 7.40 1.41
N ARG A 62 -10.14 6.44 2.05
CA ARG A 62 -9.53 5.55 3.05
C ARG A 62 -9.52 4.11 2.52
N GLY A 63 -8.34 3.51 2.48
CA GLY A 63 -8.16 2.13 2.03
C GLY A 63 -7.37 1.35 3.07
N ILE A 64 -7.91 0.24 3.56
CA ILE A 64 -7.15 -0.73 4.35
C ILE A 64 -6.76 -1.90 3.47
N TYR A 65 -5.46 -2.14 3.34
CA TYR A 65 -4.89 -3.15 2.48
C TYR A 65 -4.28 -4.24 3.35
N PRO A 66 -4.88 -5.45 3.38
CA PRO A 66 -4.32 -6.57 4.09
C PRO A 66 -2.97 -6.98 3.51
N THR A 67 -2.06 -7.39 4.39
CA THR A 67 -0.72 -7.92 4.09
C THR A 67 -0.54 -9.23 4.86
N GLU A 68 0.64 -9.87 4.78
CA GLU A 68 0.92 -11.08 5.56
C GLU A 68 0.92 -10.80 7.08
N GLY A 69 -0.22 -11.01 7.74
CA GLY A 69 -0.38 -10.86 9.19
C GLY A 69 -0.43 -9.41 9.70
N SER A 70 -0.53 -8.42 8.80
CA SER A 70 -0.68 -7.00 9.14
C SER A 70 -1.59 -6.28 8.15
N TYR A 71 -1.86 -5.00 8.37
CA TYR A 71 -2.65 -4.16 7.47
C TYR A 71 -1.92 -2.85 7.18
N ILE A 72 -2.05 -2.32 5.96
CA ILE A 72 -1.64 -0.96 5.60
C ILE A 72 -2.90 -0.14 5.43
N PHE A 73 -3.07 0.86 6.29
CA PHE A 73 -4.16 1.80 6.22
C PHE A 73 -3.69 3.11 5.58
N ILE A 74 -4.31 3.45 4.44
CA ILE A 74 -4.09 4.70 3.73
C ILE A 74 -5.21 5.67 4.06
N SER A 75 -4.80 6.89 4.38
CA SER A 75 -5.66 8.05 4.63
C SER A 75 -4.98 9.29 4.09
N TYR A 76 -5.62 10.45 4.27
CA TYR A 76 -5.06 11.73 3.83
C TYR A 76 -4.98 12.70 5.00
N LYS A 77 -3.98 13.57 4.94
CA LYS A 77 -3.80 14.68 5.87
C LYS A 77 -3.82 15.97 5.06
N GLN A 78 -4.79 16.83 5.36
CA GLN A 78 -4.82 18.17 4.77
C GLN A 78 -3.99 19.14 5.62
N ASP A 79 -3.10 19.88 4.99
CA ASP A 79 -2.44 21.03 5.57
C ASP A 79 -3.42 22.21 5.60
N ILE A 80 -3.63 22.77 6.79
CA ILE A 80 -4.62 23.82 7.01
C ILE A 80 -4.14 25.18 6.46
N MET A 81 -2.82 25.37 6.34
CA MET A 81 -2.20 26.62 5.92
C MET A 81 -2.06 26.68 4.40
N THR A 82 -1.65 25.58 3.76
CA THR A 82 -1.45 25.54 2.31
C THR A 82 -2.67 24.97 1.57
N GLY A 83 -3.54 24.23 2.26
CA GLY A 83 -4.62 23.47 1.67
C GLY A 83 -4.15 22.17 1.02
N ASP A 84 -2.85 21.88 1.01
CA ASP A 84 -2.25 20.68 0.41
C ASP A 84 -2.79 19.42 1.07
N GLN A 85 -2.95 18.36 0.28
CA GLN A 85 -3.42 17.06 0.76
C GLN A 85 -2.29 16.05 0.59
N ASP A 86 -1.79 15.54 1.70
CA ASP A 86 -0.71 14.55 1.74
C ASP A 86 -1.26 13.15 2.04
N ILE A 87 -0.63 12.12 1.46
CA ILE A 87 -0.94 10.73 1.78
C ILE A 87 -0.34 10.36 3.15
N ARG A 88 -1.16 9.76 4.00
CA ARG A 88 -0.75 9.10 5.24
C ARG A 88 -0.88 7.59 5.09
N ALA A 89 0.21 6.86 5.34
CA ALA A 89 0.19 5.41 5.51
C ALA A 89 0.42 5.03 6.97
N GLN A 90 -0.36 4.08 7.46
CA GLN A 90 -0.26 3.54 8.81
C GLN A 90 -0.23 2.02 8.73
N LYS A 91 0.77 1.38 9.34
CA LYS A 91 0.81 -0.08 9.44
C LYS A 91 0.22 -0.51 10.76
N LEU A 92 -0.69 -1.48 10.70
CA LEU A 92 -1.37 -2.06 11.85
C LEU A 92 -1.02 -3.55 11.94
N ASP A 93 -0.91 -4.10 13.14
CA ASP A 93 -0.83 -5.55 13.32
C ASP A 93 -2.21 -6.22 13.15
N LYS A 94 -2.24 -7.56 13.29
CA LYS A 94 -3.46 -8.37 13.17
C LYS A 94 -4.59 -8.00 14.13
N ASP A 95 -4.27 -7.31 15.23
CA ASP A 95 -5.23 -6.92 16.28
C ASP A 95 -5.65 -5.43 16.12
N GLY A 96 -5.12 -4.74 15.10
CA GLY A 96 -5.40 -3.34 14.80
C GLY A 96 -4.47 -2.36 15.54
N LYS A 97 -3.41 -2.83 16.21
CA LYS A 97 -2.48 -1.95 16.91
C LYS A 97 -1.49 -1.32 15.94
N GLU A 98 -1.27 -0.01 16.08
CA GLU A 98 -0.30 0.72 15.26
C GLU A 98 1.13 0.18 15.44
N LEU A 99 1.75 -0.21 14.33
CA LEU A 99 3.17 -0.56 14.22
C LEU A 99 3.98 0.66 13.78
N TRP A 100 3.47 1.46 12.84
CA TRP A 100 4.04 2.75 12.45
C TRP A 100 3.02 3.62 11.70
N ASN A 101 3.28 4.93 11.63
CA ASN A 101 2.45 5.92 10.97
C ASN A 101 3.30 7.02 10.32
N LYS A 102 3.13 7.22 9.01
CA LYS A 102 3.95 8.11 8.20
C LYS A 102 3.07 8.97 7.30
N VAL A 103 3.45 10.24 7.18
CA VAL A 103 2.85 11.19 6.23
C VAL A 103 3.92 11.52 5.20
N TYR A 104 3.58 11.35 3.93
CA TYR A 104 4.46 11.64 2.81
C TYR A 104 4.12 13.03 2.28
N ASN A 105 4.87 14.04 2.73
CA ASN A 105 4.64 15.44 2.35
C ASN A 105 5.20 15.69 0.94
N LEU A 106 4.44 15.35 -0.11
CA LEU A 106 4.79 15.70 -1.48
C LEU A 106 4.23 17.09 -1.78
N LYS A 107 4.66 17.66 -2.91
CA LYS A 107 4.14 18.98 -3.30
C LYS A 107 2.81 18.80 -4.03
N GLY A 108 1.80 19.57 -3.64
CA GLY A 108 0.50 19.64 -4.32
C GLY A 108 -0.59 18.81 -3.66
N GLN A 109 -1.67 18.55 -4.39
CA GLN A 109 -2.75 17.69 -3.95
C GLN A 109 -2.45 16.24 -4.34
N ASP A 110 -2.08 15.41 -3.37
CA ASP A 110 -1.74 14.02 -3.61
C ASP A 110 -2.98 13.12 -3.55
N THR A 111 -3.06 12.22 -4.52
CA THR A 111 -4.09 11.17 -4.58
C THR A 111 -3.44 9.83 -4.89
N LEU A 112 -3.72 8.81 -4.07
CA LEU A 112 -3.30 7.44 -4.34
C LEU A 112 -4.04 6.91 -5.57
N GLN A 113 -3.29 6.46 -6.57
CA GLN A 113 -3.83 5.81 -7.77
C GLN A 113 -3.76 4.29 -7.64
N ILE A 114 -2.58 3.77 -7.29
CA ILE A 114 -2.32 2.33 -7.17
C ILE A 114 -1.46 2.09 -5.94
N ILE A 115 -1.73 1.03 -5.20
CA ILE A 115 -0.80 0.44 -4.25
C ILE A 115 -0.46 -0.96 -4.73
N HIS A 116 0.81 -1.33 -4.64
CA HIS A 116 1.32 -2.62 -5.09
C HIS A 116 2.14 -3.24 -3.98
N MET A 117 1.68 -4.35 -3.41
CA MET A 117 2.35 -4.99 -2.29
C MET A 117 3.59 -5.74 -2.77
N LEU A 118 4.70 -5.55 -2.03
CA LEU A 118 5.96 -6.25 -2.23
C LEU A 118 6.21 -7.18 -1.05
N LYS A 119 7.13 -8.14 -1.23
CA LYS A 119 7.58 -9.01 -0.14
C LYS A 119 8.05 -8.24 1.11
N ASN A 120 8.74 -7.11 0.90
CA ASN A 120 9.36 -6.31 1.97
C ASN A 120 8.88 -4.86 2.00
N GLY A 121 7.59 -4.62 1.76
CA GLY A 121 7.03 -3.27 1.73
C GLY A 121 5.93 -3.14 0.67
N PHE A 122 5.84 -1.98 0.06
CA PHE A 122 4.88 -1.74 -1.03
C PHE A 122 5.32 -0.57 -1.89
N VAL A 123 4.72 -0.43 -3.07
CA VAL A 123 4.91 0.70 -3.96
C VAL A 123 3.59 1.44 -4.09
N MET A 124 3.63 2.77 -4.07
CA MET A 124 2.46 3.60 -4.35
C MET A 124 2.67 4.38 -5.64
N VAL A 125 1.68 4.34 -6.51
CA VAL A 125 1.51 5.32 -7.59
C VAL A 125 0.66 6.46 -7.03
N VAL A 126 1.20 7.66 -7.04
CA VAL A 126 0.57 8.87 -6.53
C VAL A 126 0.43 9.86 -7.67
N ASN A 127 -0.75 10.43 -7.85
CA ASN A 127 -0.95 11.59 -8.71
C ASN A 127 -0.90 12.85 -7.83
N SER A 128 0.13 13.66 -8.04
CA SER A 128 0.33 14.94 -7.36
C SER A 128 -0.10 16.09 -8.27
N GLN A 129 -1.20 16.76 -7.95
CA GLN A 129 -1.68 17.91 -8.71
C GLN A 129 -1.01 19.20 -8.23
N GLN A 130 -0.19 19.82 -9.08
CA GLN A 130 0.53 21.06 -8.81
C GLN A 130 0.22 22.09 -9.90
N SER A 131 -0.30 23.26 -9.54
CA SER A 131 -0.58 24.35 -10.50
C SER A 131 -1.38 23.90 -11.75
N LYS A 132 -2.34 22.98 -11.57
CA LYS A 132 -3.15 22.31 -12.61
C LYS A 132 -2.41 21.31 -13.51
N GLN A 133 -1.16 20.98 -13.21
CA GLN A 133 -0.44 19.87 -13.84
C GLN A 133 -0.48 18.64 -12.93
N ASN A 134 -0.67 17.46 -13.53
CA ASN A 134 -0.66 16.18 -12.83
C ASN A 134 0.72 15.56 -13.00
N ILE A 135 1.38 15.26 -11.88
CA ILE A 135 2.67 14.56 -11.86
C ILE A 135 2.45 13.18 -11.28
N ILE A 136 2.74 12.15 -12.08
CA ILE A 136 2.65 10.75 -11.64
C ILE A 136 3.95 10.35 -10.95
N ARG A 137 3.86 10.02 -9.67
CA ARG A 137 4.99 9.63 -8.81
C ARG A 137 4.86 8.17 -8.41
N LEU A 138 5.98 7.46 -8.42
CA LEU A 138 6.12 6.11 -7.92
C LEU A 138 6.99 6.13 -6.67
N LEU A 139 6.44 5.74 -5.53
CA LEU A 139 7.12 5.71 -4.24
C LEU A 139 7.29 4.27 -3.79
N ALA A 140 8.53 3.78 -3.66
CA ALA A 140 8.80 2.50 -3.01
C ALA A 140 8.98 2.70 -1.50
N ILE A 141 8.12 2.06 -0.73
CA ILE A 141 8.07 2.15 0.73
C ILE A 141 8.56 0.84 1.33
N GLY A 142 9.53 0.94 2.24
CA GLY A 142 10.06 -0.21 2.97
C GLY A 142 9.09 -0.71 4.04
N SER A 143 9.38 -1.86 4.63
CA SER A 143 8.57 -2.47 5.70
C SER A 143 8.42 -1.60 6.96
N ASN A 144 9.33 -0.65 7.17
CA ASN A 144 9.34 0.34 8.26
C ASN A 144 8.62 1.66 7.91
N GLY A 145 8.04 1.78 6.70
CA GLY A 145 7.34 2.97 6.24
C GLY A 145 8.23 4.06 5.64
N GLU A 146 9.55 3.88 5.60
CA GLU A 146 10.47 4.84 4.98
C GLU A 146 10.44 4.72 3.45
N ILE A 147 10.62 5.85 2.75
CA ILE A 147 10.80 5.87 1.29
C ILE A 147 12.17 5.29 0.98
N VAL A 148 12.20 4.15 0.28
CA VAL A 148 13.43 3.52 -0.24
C VAL A 148 13.91 4.28 -1.47
N TRP A 149 13.00 4.57 -2.39
CA TRP A 149 13.24 5.42 -3.55
C TRP A 149 11.93 6.01 -4.07
N GLN A 150 12.04 7.08 -4.86
CA GLN A 150 10.92 7.69 -5.56
C GLN A 150 11.29 8.03 -7.01
N ARG A 151 10.32 7.96 -7.93
CA ARG A 151 10.48 8.28 -9.36
C ARG A 151 9.28 9.07 -9.86
N GLU A 152 9.51 9.96 -10.83
CA GLU A 152 8.44 10.55 -11.62
C GLU A 152 8.32 9.75 -12.92
N LEU A 153 7.12 9.27 -13.22
CA LEU A 153 6.88 8.42 -14.38
C LEU A 153 6.52 9.30 -15.60
N PRO A 154 7.10 9.04 -16.78
CA PRO A 154 6.74 9.72 -18.03
C PRO A 154 5.45 9.13 -18.61
N LEU A 155 4.42 9.06 -17.78
CA LEU A 155 3.10 8.50 -18.03
C LEU A 155 2.04 9.51 -17.58
N LYS A 156 0.96 9.58 -18.36
CA LYS A 156 -0.22 10.36 -18.00
C LYS A 156 -1.12 9.61 -17.03
N THR A 157 -1.33 8.32 -17.31
CA THR A 157 -2.05 7.39 -16.44
C THR A 157 -1.21 6.14 -16.28
N VAL A 158 -1.08 5.64 -15.05
CA VAL A 158 -0.57 4.29 -14.83
C VAL A 158 -1.74 3.36 -14.89
N ASN A 159 -1.66 2.38 -15.79
CA ASN A 159 -2.61 1.31 -15.78
C ASN A 159 -2.12 0.21 -14.84
N THR A 160 -1.30 -0.71 -15.29
CA THR A 160 -0.98 -1.91 -14.50
C THR A 160 0.46 -1.87 -14.00
N ILE A 161 0.70 -2.53 -12.86
CA ILE A 161 2.04 -2.78 -12.30
C ILE A 161 2.16 -4.25 -11.90
N ALA A 162 3.31 -4.86 -12.16
CA ALA A 162 3.61 -6.21 -11.72
C ALA A 162 5.06 -6.31 -11.25
N SER A 163 5.34 -7.17 -10.27
CA SER A 163 6.73 -7.50 -9.91
C SER A 163 7.32 -8.49 -10.90
N THR A 164 8.64 -8.43 -11.03
CA THR A 164 9.40 -9.34 -11.90
C THR A 164 10.33 -10.24 -11.06
N ASN A 165 10.75 -11.37 -11.63
CA ASN A 165 11.61 -12.37 -10.98
C ASN A 165 13.01 -11.86 -10.58
N ASP A 166 13.37 -10.65 -11.00
CA ASP A 166 14.62 -9.94 -10.69
C ASP A 166 14.44 -8.87 -9.58
N ASP A 167 13.37 -8.97 -8.77
CA ASP A 167 12.94 -7.99 -7.76
C ASP A 167 12.62 -6.59 -8.32
N GLY A 168 12.51 -6.47 -9.64
CA GLY A 168 12.09 -5.26 -10.34
C GLY A 168 10.58 -5.12 -10.48
N LEU A 169 10.19 -4.17 -11.33
CA LEU A 169 8.79 -3.87 -11.64
C LEU A 169 8.60 -3.71 -13.15
N VAL A 170 7.46 -4.14 -13.67
CA VAL A 170 7.00 -3.76 -15.01
C VAL A 170 5.69 -3.00 -14.88
N ILE A 171 5.62 -1.85 -15.54
CA ILE A 171 4.51 -0.90 -15.44
C ILE A 171 4.01 -0.61 -16.85
N ALA A 172 2.71 -0.66 -17.09
CA ALA A 172 2.11 -0.19 -18.33
C ALA A 172 1.13 0.94 -18.04
N GLY A 173 1.11 1.95 -18.90
CA GLY A 173 0.25 3.13 -18.78
C GLY A 173 0.02 3.80 -20.12
N THR A 174 -0.65 4.94 -20.10
CA THR A 174 -0.87 5.79 -21.29
C THR A 174 -0.03 7.06 -21.23
N VAL A 175 0.29 7.60 -22.39
CA VAL A 175 1.10 8.83 -22.54
C VAL A 175 0.29 10.07 -22.92
N ASN A 176 -0.86 9.87 -23.56
CA ASN A 176 -1.72 10.94 -24.08
C ASN A 176 -3.09 10.91 -23.39
N ASP A 177 -3.81 12.03 -23.44
CA ASP A 177 -5.22 12.13 -23.03
C ASP A 177 -6.16 11.63 -24.14
N ASP A 178 -5.78 11.85 -25.40
CA ASP A 178 -6.50 11.42 -26.61
C ASP A 178 -5.57 10.56 -27.47
N ASN A 179 -6.12 9.57 -28.21
CA ASN A 179 -5.33 8.59 -28.96
C ASN A 179 -4.32 7.87 -28.05
N LEU A 180 -4.89 7.09 -27.12
CA LEU A 180 -4.15 6.42 -26.07
C LEU A 180 -3.15 5.43 -26.66
N ASP A 181 -1.85 5.70 -26.48
CA ASP A 181 -0.78 4.74 -26.78
C ASP A 181 -0.35 4.05 -25.49
N ILE A 182 -0.11 2.74 -25.56
CA ILE A 182 0.43 1.98 -24.45
C ILE A 182 1.93 2.26 -24.35
N ARG A 183 2.38 2.73 -23.18
CA ARG A 183 3.79 2.79 -22.82
C ARG A 183 4.08 1.82 -21.68
N ILE A 184 5.16 1.05 -21.83
CA ILE A 184 5.60 0.08 -20.83
C ILE A 184 7.01 0.46 -20.35
N ILE A 185 7.17 0.43 -19.03
CA ILE A 185 8.41 0.75 -18.32
C ILE A 185 8.77 -0.48 -17.48
N LYS A 186 9.88 -1.13 -17.80
CA LYS A 186 10.52 -2.17 -16.99
C LYS A 186 11.65 -1.54 -16.17
N MET A 187 11.54 -1.65 -14.85
CA MET A 187 12.47 -1.14 -13.86
C MET A 187 13.21 -2.28 -13.17
N ASP A 188 14.44 -2.02 -12.76
CA ASP A 188 15.15 -2.85 -11.79
C ASP A 188 14.65 -2.61 -10.34
N LYS A 189 15.19 -3.38 -9.38
CA LYS A 189 14.85 -3.26 -7.94
C LYS A 189 15.10 -1.88 -7.32
N SER A 190 15.96 -1.06 -7.96
CA SER A 190 16.30 0.30 -7.53
C SER A 190 15.37 1.34 -8.18
N GLY A 191 14.37 0.91 -8.96
CA GLY A 191 13.44 1.78 -9.66
C GLY A 191 14.09 2.50 -10.85
N ILE A 192 15.16 1.97 -11.43
CA ILE A 192 15.81 2.54 -12.62
C ILE A 192 15.34 1.75 -13.86
N TRP A 193 14.90 2.47 -14.90
CA TRP A 193 14.48 1.87 -16.18
C TRP A 193 15.27 2.37 -17.39
N ALA A 194 15.79 3.61 -17.32
CA ALA A 194 16.56 4.23 -18.40
C ALA A 194 18.08 4.05 -18.18
N GLY A 195 18.82 3.82 -19.26
CA GLY A 195 20.28 3.70 -19.27
C GLY A 195 20.82 3.47 -20.68
N GLU A 196 22.14 3.65 -20.87
CA GLU A 196 22.79 3.55 -22.18
C GLU A 196 22.90 2.11 -22.71
N GLU A 197 22.92 1.11 -21.81
CA GLU A 197 23.03 -0.29 -22.19
C GLU A 197 21.67 -0.96 -22.33
N LYS A 198 21.45 -1.67 -23.44
CA LYS A 198 20.29 -2.55 -23.63
C LYS A 198 20.33 -3.68 -22.59
N SER A 199 19.27 -3.80 -21.80
CA SER A 199 19.14 -4.82 -20.77
C SER A 199 17.71 -5.36 -20.69
N ALA A 200 17.55 -6.65 -20.40
CA ALA A 200 16.24 -7.24 -20.12
C ALA A 200 15.70 -6.82 -18.74
N ALA A 201 16.56 -6.34 -17.84
CA ALA A 201 16.20 -5.92 -16.49
C ALA A 201 15.60 -4.50 -16.45
N LYS A 202 15.90 -3.66 -17.47
CA LYS A 202 15.49 -2.26 -17.55
C LYS A 202 15.30 -1.80 -18.99
N TRP A 203 14.12 -1.28 -19.31
CA TRP A 203 13.81 -0.70 -20.63
C TRP A 203 12.50 0.10 -20.60
N GLU A 204 12.31 0.97 -21.60
CA GLU A 204 11.05 1.71 -21.83
C GLU A 204 10.69 1.63 -23.32
N LYS A 205 9.42 1.37 -23.62
CA LYS A 205 8.90 1.35 -24.99
C LYS A 205 7.48 1.91 -25.05
N THR A 206 7.19 2.63 -26.12
CA THR A 206 5.84 3.08 -26.49
C THR A 206 5.40 2.29 -27.72
N TYR A 207 4.19 1.75 -27.68
CA TYR A 207 3.58 1.01 -28.79
C TYR A 207 2.49 1.89 -29.35
N SER A 208 2.84 2.64 -30.39
CA SER A 208 1.89 3.53 -31.07
C SER A 208 1.16 2.78 -32.17
N HIS A 209 -0.17 2.99 -32.24
CA HIS A 209 -1.01 2.47 -33.31
C HIS A 209 -2.11 3.48 -33.65
N ALA A 210 -2.82 3.27 -34.77
CA ALA A 210 -3.95 4.12 -35.14
C ALA A 210 -5.15 3.80 -34.24
N GLY A 211 -5.63 4.73 -33.43
CA GLY A 211 -6.73 4.50 -32.48
C GLY A 211 -6.26 4.39 -31.03
N ASN A 212 -7.21 4.26 -30.10
CA ASN A 212 -6.95 4.13 -28.67
C ASN A 212 -6.61 2.69 -28.29
N GLN A 213 -5.59 2.57 -27.44
CA GLN A 213 -5.13 1.33 -26.82
C GLN A 213 -4.88 1.56 -25.34
N GLN A 214 -5.31 0.62 -24.51
CA GLN A 214 -5.05 0.67 -23.08
C GLN A 214 -4.77 -0.71 -22.52
N ALA A 215 -3.70 -0.85 -21.75
CA ALA A 215 -3.43 -2.06 -21.00
C ALA A 215 -4.33 -2.11 -19.76
N SER A 216 -4.91 -3.27 -19.47
CA SER A 216 -5.63 -3.54 -18.21
C SER A 216 -4.80 -4.40 -17.26
N GLN A 217 -3.98 -5.32 -17.78
CA GLN A 217 -3.02 -6.09 -16.98
C GLN A 217 -1.77 -6.41 -17.81
N ILE A 218 -0.62 -6.46 -17.15
CA ILE A 218 0.65 -6.94 -17.70
C ILE A 218 1.30 -7.86 -16.68
N ILE A 219 1.86 -8.97 -17.16
CA ILE A 219 2.55 -9.93 -16.32
C ILE A 219 3.85 -10.37 -16.99
N GLN A 220 4.79 -10.85 -16.18
CA GLN A 220 5.97 -11.55 -16.67
C GLN A 220 5.65 -13.00 -16.98
N VAL A 221 6.20 -13.51 -18.08
CA VAL A 221 6.17 -14.91 -18.47
C VAL A 221 7.57 -15.48 -18.23
N LEU A 222 7.65 -16.53 -17.42
CA LEU A 222 8.89 -17.25 -17.17
C LEU A 222 8.95 -18.53 -18.00
N ASP A 223 10.15 -18.92 -18.40
CA ASP A 223 10.37 -20.27 -18.91
C ASP A 223 10.45 -21.30 -17.77
N LYS A 224 10.58 -22.58 -18.13
CA LYS A 224 10.67 -23.69 -17.18
C LYS A 224 11.88 -23.63 -16.24
N GLU A 225 12.90 -22.85 -16.59
CA GLU A 225 14.11 -22.65 -15.78
C GLU A 225 13.98 -21.38 -14.90
N GLY A 226 12.84 -20.69 -14.96
CA GLY A 226 12.57 -19.47 -14.21
C GLY A 226 13.20 -18.22 -14.83
N TYR A 227 13.72 -18.30 -16.05
CA TYR A 227 14.25 -17.15 -16.77
C TYR A 227 13.14 -16.35 -17.45
N ASN A 228 13.42 -15.08 -17.71
CA ASN A 228 12.47 -14.17 -18.33
C ASN A 228 12.24 -14.50 -19.81
N ASP A 229 11.12 -15.14 -20.16
CA ASP A 229 10.67 -15.33 -21.56
C ASP A 229 9.90 -14.08 -22.08
N GLY A 230 9.79 -13.05 -21.25
CA GLY A 230 9.23 -11.76 -21.60
C GLY A 230 7.91 -11.51 -20.90
N TYR A 231 7.00 -10.84 -21.59
CA TYR A 231 5.79 -10.31 -20.96
C TYR A 231 4.57 -10.59 -21.83
N ILE A 232 3.41 -10.61 -21.20
CA ILE A 232 2.13 -10.58 -21.88
C ILE A 232 1.22 -9.56 -21.22
N LEU A 233 0.52 -8.78 -22.05
CA LEU A 233 -0.46 -7.80 -21.59
C LEU A 233 -1.79 -8.05 -22.26
N THR A 234 -2.87 -7.74 -21.53
CA THR A 234 -4.22 -7.67 -22.07
C THR A 234 -4.83 -6.29 -21.84
N GLY A 235 -5.85 -5.95 -22.60
CA GLY A 235 -6.56 -4.68 -22.51
C GLY A 235 -7.60 -4.54 -23.62
N TYR A 236 -7.75 -3.34 -24.15
CA TYR A 236 -8.55 -3.11 -25.35
C TYR A 236 -7.78 -2.30 -26.40
N THR A 237 -8.25 -2.39 -27.64
CA THR A 237 -7.85 -1.54 -28.78
C THR A 237 -9.08 -1.25 -29.62
N ASP A 238 -9.23 -0.01 -30.11
CA ASP A 238 -10.18 0.31 -31.20
C ASP A 238 -9.49 0.38 -32.58
N SER A 239 -8.20 0.06 -32.60
CA SER A 239 -7.41 0.01 -33.81
C SER A 239 -7.77 -1.16 -34.71
N ASN A 240 -8.00 -0.88 -36.00
CA ASN A 240 -8.36 -1.86 -37.03
C ASN A 240 -9.61 -2.66 -36.67
N THR A 241 -10.44 -2.12 -35.79
CA THR A 241 -11.80 -2.58 -35.54
C THR A 241 -12.72 -1.66 -36.31
N ASN A 242 -13.95 -2.07 -36.62
CA ASN A 242 -14.93 -1.19 -37.28
C ASN A 242 -15.50 -0.12 -36.31
N GLY A 243 -14.61 0.59 -35.58
CA GLY A 243 -14.94 1.61 -34.58
C GLY A 243 -15.39 1.08 -33.22
N LYS A 244 -15.01 -0.16 -32.86
CA LYS A 244 -15.40 -0.84 -31.62
C LYS A 244 -14.18 -1.17 -30.76
N GLN A 245 -14.35 -1.34 -29.47
CA GLN A 245 -13.25 -1.86 -28.64
C GLN A 245 -13.20 -3.38 -28.81
N ASP A 246 -12.03 -3.92 -29.15
CA ASP A 246 -11.77 -5.35 -29.10
C ASP A 246 -10.78 -5.65 -27.97
N LEU A 247 -10.88 -6.84 -27.38
CA LEU A 247 -9.89 -7.36 -26.44
C LEU A 247 -8.54 -7.41 -27.15
N TYR A 248 -7.57 -6.70 -26.58
CA TYR A 248 -6.21 -6.64 -27.12
C TYR A 248 -5.29 -7.54 -26.31
N LEU A 249 -4.49 -8.36 -26.98
CA LEU A 249 -3.49 -9.21 -26.34
C LEU A 249 -2.15 -9.04 -27.06
N VAL A 250 -1.10 -8.71 -26.31
CA VAL A 250 0.25 -8.50 -26.86
C VAL A 250 1.27 -9.34 -26.10
N ARG A 251 2.01 -10.16 -26.84
CA ARG A 251 3.14 -10.93 -26.34
C ARG A 251 4.44 -10.20 -26.68
N LEU A 252 5.26 -9.96 -25.66
CA LEU A 252 6.52 -9.23 -25.76
C LEU A 252 7.70 -10.12 -25.39
N ASN A 253 8.85 -10.01 -26.05
CA ASN A 253 10.08 -10.65 -25.57
C ASN A 253 10.62 -9.96 -24.29
N ALA A 254 11.72 -10.49 -23.73
CA ALA A 254 12.35 -9.95 -22.51
C ALA A 254 12.81 -8.49 -22.61
N TYR A 255 12.98 -7.97 -23.84
CA TYR A 255 13.39 -6.60 -24.14
C TYR A 255 12.21 -5.69 -24.51
N GLY A 256 10.97 -6.18 -24.39
CA GLY A 256 9.77 -5.44 -24.75
C GLY A 256 9.49 -5.38 -26.25
N GLU A 257 10.08 -6.24 -27.09
CA GLU A 257 9.73 -6.25 -28.51
C GLU A 257 8.52 -7.14 -28.75
N ILE A 258 7.57 -6.68 -29.59
CA ILE A 258 6.37 -7.44 -29.93
C ILE A 258 6.78 -8.74 -30.63
N LYS A 259 6.48 -9.88 -29.99
CA LYS A 259 6.50 -11.20 -30.64
C LYS A 259 5.26 -11.34 -31.51
N TRP A 260 4.09 -10.98 -30.98
CA TRP A 260 2.83 -10.90 -31.71
C TRP A 260 1.81 -10.05 -30.94
N SER A 261 0.82 -9.52 -31.65
CA SER A 261 -0.34 -8.83 -31.07
C SER A 261 -1.61 -9.25 -31.82
N LYS A 262 -2.70 -9.46 -31.09
CA LYS A 262 -3.98 -9.92 -31.66
C LYS A 262 -5.17 -9.27 -30.96
N ASN A 263 -6.24 -9.11 -31.73
CA ASN A 263 -7.53 -8.61 -31.26
C ASN A 263 -8.50 -9.78 -31.21
N TYR A 264 -9.34 -9.82 -30.17
CA TYR A 264 -10.40 -10.80 -29.99
C TYR A 264 -11.65 -10.06 -29.59
N GLY A 265 -12.79 -10.48 -30.10
CA GLY A 265 -14.01 -9.74 -29.87
C GLY A 265 -15.12 -10.23 -30.76
N SER A 266 -16.31 -9.81 -30.37
CA SER A 266 -17.56 -10.07 -31.03
C SER A 266 -17.93 -8.89 -31.93
N LYS A 267 -19.23 -8.71 -32.18
CA LYS A 267 -19.74 -7.52 -32.85
C LYS A 267 -19.96 -6.35 -31.88
N ASP A 268 -19.72 -6.54 -30.59
CA ASP A 268 -19.97 -5.63 -29.48
C ASP A 268 -18.63 -5.17 -28.88
N ASP A 269 -18.62 -4.29 -27.88
CA ASP A 269 -17.34 -3.80 -27.33
C ASP A 269 -16.78 -4.83 -26.35
N ASP A 270 -15.54 -5.26 -26.55
CA ASP A 270 -14.87 -6.28 -25.78
C ASP A 270 -13.57 -5.74 -25.18
N GLN A 271 -13.32 -6.07 -23.91
CA GLN A 271 -12.13 -5.63 -23.20
C GLN A 271 -11.55 -6.78 -22.39
N GLY A 272 -10.25 -7.03 -22.54
CA GLY A 272 -9.51 -7.90 -21.64
C GLY A 272 -9.23 -7.20 -20.33
N ILE A 273 -9.55 -7.85 -19.21
CA ILE A 273 -9.34 -7.29 -17.87
C ILE A 273 -8.18 -7.96 -17.17
N THR A 274 -8.16 -9.29 -17.22
CA THR A 274 -7.18 -10.10 -16.49
C THR A 274 -6.76 -11.31 -17.30
N LEU A 275 -5.56 -11.82 -17.04
CA LEU A 275 -4.98 -12.95 -17.75
C LEU A 275 -4.20 -13.86 -16.79
N GLY A 276 -4.06 -15.12 -17.19
CA GLY A 276 -3.24 -16.14 -16.53
C GLY A 276 -2.39 -16.93 -17.52
N VAL A 277 -1.30 -17.52 -17.03
CA VAL A 277 -0.39 -18.35 -17.84
C VAL A 277 -0.70 -19.83 -17.64
N ALA A 278 -0.93 -20.50 -18.76
CA ALA A 278 -1.17 -21.92 -18.86
C ALA A 278 0.16 -22.65 -19.14
N VAL A 279 0.49 -23.65 -18.32
CA VAL A 279 1.73 -24.44 -18.43
C VAL A 279 1.42 -25.94 -18.49
N ASN A 280 2.33 -26.73 -19.06
CA ASN A 280 2.20 -28.18 -19.11
C ASN A 280 2.52 -28.80 -17.74
N SER A 281 1.63 -29.65 -17.21
CA SER A 281 1.76 -30.34 -15.92
C SER A 281 3.10 -31.06 -15.70
N ASN A 282 3.70 -31.57 -16.77
CA ASN A 282 4.83 -32.50 -16.68
C ASN A 282 6.18 -31.79 -16.65
N ASN A 283 6.26 -30.60 -17.25
CA ASN A 283 7.54 -29.91 -17.48
C ASN A 283 7.47 -28.38 -17.27
N ASP A 284 6.34 -27.86 -16.77
CA ASP A 284 6.07 -26.43 -16.52
C ASP A 284 6.30 -25.50 -17.73
N GLU A 285 6.31 -26.06 -18.94
CA GLU A 285 6.47 -25.29 -20.17
C GLU A 285 5.20 -24.50 -20.50
N VAL A 286 5.33 -23.23 -20.87
CA VAL A 286 4.19 -22.38 -21.25
C VAL A 286 3.53 -22.91 -22.51
N ILE A 287 2.24 -23.22 -22.43
CA ILE A 287 1.44 -23.74 -23.54
C ILE A 287 0.32 -22.80 -24.00
N GLY A 288 0.04 -21.75 -23.24
CA GLY A 288 -0.93 -20.74 -23.66
C GLY A 288 -1.26 -19.72 -22.58
N PHE A 289 -2.33 -18.97 -22.83
CA PHE A 289 -2.79 -17.90 -21.97
C PHE A 289 -4.31 -17.93 -21.87
N LEU A 290 -4.81 -17.68 -20.68
CA LEU A 290 -6.24 -17.48 -20.43
C LEU A 290 -6.50 -16.03 -20.16
N VAL A 291 -7.55 -15.48 -20.75
CA VAL A 291 -7.91 -14.08 -20.62
C VAL A 291 -9.37 -14.00 -20.24
N ALA A 292 -9.65 -13.33 -19.12
CA ALA A 292 -10.99 -12.96 -18.73
C ALA A 292 -11.19 -11.46 -18.96
N GLY A 293 -12.35 -11.11 -19.48
CA GLY A 293 -12.69 -9.78 -19.90
C GLY A 293 -14.18 -9.52 -19.76
N ASN A 294 -14.61 -8.39 -20.32
CA ASN A 294 -16.01 -8.03 -20.42
C ASN A 294 -16.40 -7.92 -21.88
N THR A 295 -17.58 -8.42 -22.21
CA THR A 295 -18.29 -8.08 -23.44
C THR A 295 -19.42 -7.12 -23.07
N VAL A 296 -19.53 -6.01 -23.80
CA VAL A 296 -20.42 -4.89 -23.51
C VAL A 296 -21.38 -4.74 -24.67
N SER A 297 -22.66 -5.06 -24.43
CA SER A 297 -23.71 -4.95 -25.43
C SER A 297 -23.90 -3.49 -25.87
N ARG A 298 -24.50 -3.25 -27.06
CA ARG A 298 -24.89 -1.89 -27.48
C ARG A 298 -25.83 -1.17 -26.51
N HIS A 299 -26.49 -1.91 -25.62
CA HIS A 299 -27.37 -1.36 -24.58
C HIS A 299 -26.66 -1.12 -23.25
N GLY A 300 -25.36 -1.45 -23.15
CA GLY A 300 -24.51 -1.24 -21.99
C GLY A 300 -24.29 -2.47 -21.12
N ASP A 301 -25.04 -3.56 -21.35
CA ASP A 301 -24.97 -4.75 -20.50
C ASP A 301 -23.60 -5.41 -20.56
N LYS A 302 -22.99 -5.61 -19.40
CA LYS A 302 -21.68 -6.26 -19.27
C LYS A 302 -21.83 -7.71 -18.85
N ASN A 303 -21.20 -8.60 -19.60
CA ASN A 303 -21.03 -10.00 -19.23
C ASN A 303 -19.56 -10.36 -19.18
N ILE A 304 -19.21 -11.28 -18.30
CA ILE A 304 -17.86 -11.80 -18.22
C ILE A 304 -17.63 -12.72 -19.40
N TYR A 305 -16.52 -12.54 -20.08
CA TYR A 305 -16.08 -13.35 -21.20
C TYR A 305 -14.73 -13.98 -20.88
N LEU A 306 -14.52 -15.23 -21.28
CA LEU A 306 -13.34 -16.01 -20.98
C LEU A 306 -12.85 -16.78 -22.22
N ILE A 307 -11.59 -16.56 -22.59
CA ILE A 307 -10.93 -17.23 -23.72
C ILE A 307 -9.59 -17.83 -23.36
N TYR A 308 -9.26 -18.90 -24.08
CA TYR A 308 -7.96 -19.55 -24.07
C TYR A 308 -7.28 -19.39 -25.44
N VAL A 309 -6.02 -18.98 -25.43
CA VAL A 309 -5.19 -18.85 -26.62
C VAL A 309 -3.90 -19.63 -26.45
N ASP A 310 -3.36 -20.18 -27.53
CA ASP A 310 -2.05 -20.82 -27.51
C ASP A 310 -0.90 -19.78 -27.40
N THR A 311 0.35 -20.28 -27.36
CA THR A 311 1.56 -19.44 -27.27
C THR A 311 1.77 -18.49 -28.47
N TYR A 312 1.05 -18.71 -29.58
CA TYR A 312 1.06 -17.88 -30.78
C TYR A 312 -0.18 -16.97 -30.86
N GLY A 313 -1.01 -16.96 -29.82
CA GLY A 313 -2.26 -16.20 -29.76
C GLY A 313 -3.33 -16.76 -30.70
N THR A 314 -3.30 -18.03 -31.09
CA THR A 314 -4.42 -18.60 -31.84
C THR A 314 -5.51 -18.96 -30.85
N LEU A 315 -6.75 -18.52 -31.10
CA LEU A 315 -7.89 -18.86 -30.25
C LEU A 315 -8.14 -20.38 -30.30
N GLN A 316 -8.02 -21.02 -29.15
CA GLN A 316 -8.13 -22.46 -28.99
C GLN A 316 -9.44 -22.85 -28.29
N SER A 317 -9.90 -24.06 -28.55
CA SER A 317 -10.87 -24.72 -27.68
C SER A 317 -10.17 -25.19 -26.39
N TRP A 318 -10.92 -25.35 -25.31
CA TRP A 318 -10.35 -25.72 -24.00
C TRP A 318 -9.69 -27.13 -23.99
N PRO A 319 -8.57 -27.35 -23.27
CA PRO A 319 -7.88 -28.65 -23.19
C PRO A 319 -8.74 -29.72 -22.49
N GLY A 320 -8.72 -30.98 -22.96
CA GLY A 320 -9.66 -32.04 -22.53
C GLY A 320 -10.95 -32.11 -23.37
N HIS A 321 -11.06 -31.19 -24.32
CA HIS A 321 -12.21 -30.98 -25.18
C HIS A 321 -11.81 -30.92 -26.66
N GLN A 322 -10.76 -31.66 -27.05
CA GLN A 322 -10.46 -31.96 -28.47
C GLN A 322 -11.60 -32.73 -29.17
N ARG A 323 -12.61 -33.18 -28.41
CA ARG A 323 -13.96 -33.48 -28.87
C ARG A 323 -14.96 -32.95 -27.85
N VAL A 324 -15.44 -31.73 -28.02
CA VAL A 324 -16.74 -31.36 -27.42
C VAL A 324 -17.80 -31.53 -28.46
N VAL A 325 -18.96 -31.97 -27.99
CA VAL A 325 -20.20 -31.99 -28.76
C VAL A 325 -20.68 -30.55 -29.09
N ASP A 326 -20.07 -29.49 -28.55
CA ASP A 326 -20.50 -28.08 -28.72
C ASP A 326 -19.49 -27.10 -29.38
N GLY A 327 -18.17 -27.36 -29.38
CA GLY A 327 -17.18 -26.61 -30.18
C GLY A 327 -16.93 -25.15 -29.79
N VAL A 328 -17.36 -24.70 -28.62
CA VAL A 328 -17.38 -23.28 -28.23
C VAL A 328 -15.98 -22.79 -27.79
N LYS A 329 -15.45 -21.76 -28.46
CA LYS A 329 -14.13 -21.15 -28.19
C LYS A 329 -14.14 -20.09 -27.08
N GLU A 330 -15.33 -19.67 -26.69
CA GLU A 330 -15.58 -18.50 -25.85
C GLU A 330 -16.60 -18.85 -24.77
N ARG A 331 -16.28 -18.65 -23.50
CA ARG A 331 -17.24 -18.86 -22.41
C ARG A 331 -17.72 -17.52 -21.90
N GLN A 332 -19.03 -17.38 -21.77
CA GLN A 332 -19.64 -16.21 -21.14
C GLN A 332 -20.24 -16.60 -19.79
N PHE A 333 -20.02 -15.76 -18.80
CA PHE A 333 -20.60 -15.89 -17.47
C PHE A 333 -21.35 -14.59 -17.15
N GLY A 334 -22.57 -14.74 -16.67
CA GLY A 334 -23.52 -13.64 -16.58
C GLY A 334 -24.82 -14.07 -15.94
N GLY A 335 -25.61 -13.09 -15.54
CA GLY A 335 -26.97 -13.26 -15.06
C GLY A 335 -27.87 -12.15 -15.62
N PRO A 336 -29.05 -11.91 -15.04
CA PRO A 336 -29.92 -10.82 -15.49
C PRO A 336 -29.41 -9.40 -15.12
N PHE A 337 -28.27 -9.29 -14.42
CA PHE A 337 -27.66 -8.03 -13.97
C PHE A 337 -26.24 -7.92 -14.53
N GLU A 338 -25.70 -6.71 -14.62
CA GLU A 338 -24.34 -6.50 -15.10
C GLU A 338 -23.33 -7.30 -14.26
N GLN A 339 -22.42 -8.02 -14.93
CA GLN A 339 -21.34 -8.75 -14.30
C GLN A 339 -20.01 -8.39 -14.97
N ILE A 340 -19.05 -8.04 -14.12
CA ILE A 340 -17.76 -7.50 -14.54
C ILE A 340 -16.66 -8.41 -14.03
N ALA A 341 -15.76 -8.81 -14.93
CA ALA A 341 -14.60 -9.63 -14.61
C ALA A 341 -13.63 -8.81 -13.75
N MET A 342 -13.04 -9.45 -12.73
CA MET A 342 -12.06 -8.80 -11.86
C MET A 342 -10.71 -9.47 -11.91
N ALA A 343 -10.65 -10.78 -11.66
CA ALA A 343 -9.39 -11.50 -11.56
C ALA A 343 -9.53 -12.97 -11.94
N LEU A 344 -8.47 -13.50 -12.55
CA LEU A 344 -8.20 -14.94 -12.63
C LEU A 344 -7.17 -15.29 -11.56
N VAL A 345 -7.46 -16.27 -10.72
CA VAL A 345 -6.61 -16.64 -9.58
C VAL A 345 -6.24 -18.12 -9.71
N ALA A 346 -4.97 -18.45 -9.89
CA ALA A 346 -4.53 -19.86 -9.94
C ALA A 346 -4.74 -20.53 -8.58
N VAL A 347 -5.21 -21.79 -8.58
CA VAL A 347 -5.32 -22.54 -7.32
C VAL A 347 -3.97 -23.11 -6.88
N PRO A 348 -3.68 -23.17 -5.56
CA PRO A 348 -2.44 -23.74 -5.06
C PRO A 348 -2.30 -25.23 -5.38
N ASP A 349 -1.07 -25.73 -5.40
CA ASP A 349 -0.81 -27.15 -5.69
C ASP A 349 -1.45 -28.12 -4.69
N GLY A 350 -1.68 -27.71 -3.44
CA GLY A 350 -2.39 -28.56 -2.49
C GLY A 350 -3.82 -28.91 -2.91
N PHE A 351 -4.43 -28.10 -3.77
CA PHE A 351 -5.72 -28.44 -4.38
C PHE A 351 -5.58 -29.51 -5.47
N LYS A 352 -4.38 -29.69 -6.06
CA LYS A 352 -4.06 -30.68 -7.11
C LYS A 352 -3.70 -32.05 -6.53
N GLU A 353 -3.17 -32.10 -5.31
CA GLU A 353 -2.71 -33.35 -4.71
C GLU A 353 -3.88 -34.26 -4.31
N SER A 354 -3.83 -35.54 -4.71
CA SER A 354 -4.75 -36.54 -4.16
C SER A 354 -4.49 -36.71 -2.67
N ARG A 355 -5.55 -36.78 -1.88
CA ARG A 355 -5.48 -36.88 -0.42
C ARG A 355 -6.34 -38.02 0.11
N LYS A 356 -5.99 -38.49 1.31
CA LYS A 356 -6.81 -39.48 2.02
C LYS A 356 -7.69 -38.81 3.06
N LEU A 357 -8.99 -39.04 2.98
CA LEU A 357 -9.94 -38.67 4.02
C LEU A 357 -10.64 -39.96 4.47
N ARG A 358 -10.51 -40.31 5.76
CA ARG A 358 -11.05 -41.55 6.35
C ARG A 358 -10.72 -42.86 5.61
N GLY A 359 -9.63 -42.88 4.84
CA GLY A 359 -9.14 -44.07 4.14
C GLY A 359 -9.52 -44.12 2.66
N GLU A 360 -10.39 -43.24 2.18
CA GLU A 360 -10.71 -43.08 0.76
C GLU A 360 -9.77 -42.09 0.08
N ASN A 361 -9.43 -42.36 -1.18
CA ASN A 361 -8.63 -41.45 -2.01
C ASN A 361 -9.55 -40.41 -2.65
N ILE A 362 -9.23 -39.13 -2.42
CA ILE A 362 -9.85 -37.98 -3.08
C ILE A 362 -8.84 -37.42 -4.06
N ASP A 363 -9.17 -37.42 -5.34
CA ASP A 363 -8.31 -36.79 -6.35
C ASP A 363 -8.37 -35.27 -6.25
N GLY A 364 -7.20 -34.64 -6.24
CA GLY A 364 -7.10 -33.19 -6.30
C GLY A 364 -7.46 -32.66 -7.70
N GLN A 365 -7.90 -31.41 -7.76
CA GLN A 365 -8.24 -30.72 -9.01
C GLN A 365 -7.54 -29.36 -9.08
N GLY A 366 -6.68 -29.18 -10.07
CA GLY A 366 -6.05 -27.90 -10.36
C GLY A 366 -7.01 -26.85 -10.94
N GLY A 367 -6.45 -25.86 -11.64
CA GLY A 367 -7.25 -24.87 -12.36
C GLY A 367 -7.15 -23.45 -11.81
N VAL A 368 -8.25 -22.71 -11.93
CA VAL A 368 -8.37 -21.31 -11.54
C VAL A 368 -9.69 -21.03 -10.83
N VAL A 369 -9.70 -19.91 -10.10
CA VAL A 369 -10.89 -19.23 -9.61
C VAL A 369 -11.02 -17.93 -10.41
N LEU A 370 -12.12 -17.78 -11.14
CA LEU A 370 -12.50 -16.52 -11.79
C LEU A 370 -13.40 -15.74 -10.84
N VAL A 371 -13.00 -14.51 -10.55
CA VAL A 371 -13.73 -13.58 -9.68
C VAL A 371 -14.34 -12.51 -10.55
N GLY A 372 -15.64 -12.32 -10.41
CA GLY A 372 -16.37 -11.18 -10.95
C GLY A 372 -17.19 -10.49 -9.87
N TYR A 373 -17.77 -9.34 -10.20
CA TYR A 373 -18.73 -8.67 -9.33
C TYR A 373 -19.89 -8.11 -10.13
N SER A 374 -21.00 -7.85 -9.44
CA SER A 374 -22.15 -7.15 -9.98
C SER A 374 -22.37 -5.88 -9.16
N SER A 375 -22.32 -4.72 -9.83
CA SER A 375 -22.56 -3.42 -9.20
C SER A 375 -24.02 -3.26 -8.76
N ASP A 376 -24.96 -3.80 -9.53
CA ASP A 376 -26.39 -3.55 -9.34
C ASP A 376 -26.97 -4.24 -8.10
N ASN A 377 -26.31 -5.29 -7.62
CA ASN A 377 -26.78 -6.08 -6.48
C ASN A 377 -25.71 -6.36 -5.42
N GLU A 378 -24.55 -5.71 -5.51
CA GLU A 378 -23.43 -5.79 -4.56
C GLU A 378 -23.03 -7.24 -4.23
N LYS A 379 -22.89 -8.08 -5.26
CA LYS A 379 -22.45 -9.48 -5.12
C LYS A 379 -21.11 -9.72 -5.79
N VAL A 380 -20.31 -10.57 -5.16
CA VAL A 380 -19.16 -11.21 -5.79
C VAL A 380 -19.61 -12.51 -6.43
N LEU A 381 -19.21 -12.75 -7.67
CA LEU A 381 -19.35 -14.01 -8.38
C LEU A 381 -18.01 -14.73 -8.34
N VAL A 382 -18.04 -15.97 -7.88
CA VAL A 382 -16.86 -16.85 -7.82
C VAL A 382 -17.13 -18.06 -8.68
N ILE A 383 -16.30 -18.29 -9.68
CA ILE A 383 -16.43 -19.37 -10.64
C ILE A 383 -15.19 -20.24 -10.53
N ARG A 384 -15.39 -21.52 -10.25
CA ARG A 384 -14.31 -22.49 -10.17
C ARG A 384 -14.19 -23.28 -11.47
N ILE A 385 -13.01 -23.22 -12.08
CA ILE A 385 -12.71 -23.91 -13.34
C ILE A 385 -11.51 -24.81 -13.12
N ASN A 386 -11.60 -26.08 -13.48
CA ASN A 386 -10.47 -27.00 -13.36
C ASN A 386 -9.44 -26.81 -14.49
N GLU A 387 -8.38 -27.60 -14.44
CA GLU A 387 -7.27 -27.52 -15.38
C GLU A 387 -7.62 -27.97 -16.82
N TYR A 388 -8.77 -28.64 -16.99
CA TYR A 388 -9.37 -29.01 -18.29
C TYR A 388 -10.39 -27.98 -18.77
N GLY A 389 -10.50 -26.82 -18.11
CA GLY A 389 -11.49 -25.81 -18.46
C GLY A 389 -12.93 -26.20 -18.13
N GLN A 390 -13.16 -27.24 -17.33
CA GLN A 390 -14.49 -27.63 -16.90
C GLN A 390 -14.92 -26.75 -15.72
N LEU A 391 -16.15 -26.24 -15.81
CA LEU A 391 -16.80 -25.56 -14.70
C LEU A 391 -17.10 -26.58 -13.61
N LEU A 392 -16.50 -26.41 -12.43
CA LEU A 392 -16.78 -27.25 -11.27
C LEU A 392 -18.02 -26.75 -10.53
N TRP A 393 -18.04 -25.46 -10.22
CA TRP A 393 -19.17 -24.79 -9.57
C TRP A 393 -19.08 -23.27 -9.79
N GLN A 394 -20.21 -22.59 -9.63
CA GLN A 394 -20.26 -21.12 -9.51
C GLN A 394 -21.09 -20.75 -8.28
N GLN A 395 -20.69 -19.68 -7.61
CA GLN A 395 -21.41 -19.16 -6.45
C GLN A 395 -21.43 -17.64 -6.45
N SER A 396 -22.60 -17.06 -6.14
CA SER A 396 -22.75 -15.63 -5.91
C SER A 396 -22.95 -15.37 -4.42
N LEU A 397 -22.14 -14.46 -3.86
CA LEU A 397 -22.16 -14.12 -2.44
C LEU A 397 -22.38 -12.61 -2.29
N PRO A 398 -23.22 -12.16 -1.34
CA PRO A 398 -23.31 -10.74 -1.02
C PRO A 398 -21.97 -10.23 -0.49
N ILE A 399 -21.60 -9.02 -0.87
CA ILE A 399 -20.39 -8.35 -0.37
C ILE A 399 -20.73 -7.76 1.00
N PRO A 400 -20.05 -8.16 2.08
CA PRO A 400 -20.46 -7.75 3.43
C PRO A 400 -20.02 -6.33 3.80
N GLY A 401 -18.99 -5.78 3.17
CA GLY A 401 -18.45 -4.45 3.48
C GLY A 401 -18.74 -3.40 2.41
N ASP A 402 -18.23 -2.19 2.66
CA ASP A 402 -18.40 -1.02 1.81
C ASP A 402 -17.45 -1.03 0.59
N ASN A 403 -16.53 -1.99 0.56
CA ASN A 403 -15.57 -2.16 -0.52
C ASN A 403 -15.27 -3.63 -0.83
N LEU A 404 -14.63 -3.87 -1.98
CA LEU A 404 -14.08 -5.16 -2.40
C LEU A 404 -12.62 -4.95 -2.80
N ILE A 405 -11.71 -5.65 -2.12
CA ILE A 405 -10.27 -5.52 -2.27
C ILE A 405 -9.71 -6.88 -2.68
N LEU A 406 -9.06 -6.98 -3.83
CA LEU A 406 -8.48 -8.28 -4.20
C LEU A 406 -7.14 -8.53 -3.52
N ARG A 407 -6.88 -9.80 -3.25
CA ARG A 407 -5.59 -10.24 -2.74
C ARG A 407 -4.59 -10.43 -3.89
N THR A 408 -3.44 -9.78 -3.79
CA THR A 408 -2.25 -10.17 -4.57
C THR A 408 -1.77 -11.53 -4.05
N LEU A 409 -1.69 -12.50 -4.93
CA LEU A 409 -1.58 -13.92 -4.64
C LEU A 409 -0.24 -14.26 -3.95
N ILE A 410 -0.22 -14.35 -2.63
CA ILE A 410 0.92 -14.87 -1.87
C ILE A 410 0.52 -16.22 -1.31
N LYS A 411 0.83 -17.27 -2.10
CA LYS A 411 0.83 -18.71 -1.76
C LYS A 411 -0.28 -19.14 -0.78
N GLY A 412 -1.39 -19.67 -1.31
CA GLY A 412 -2.38 -20.37 -0.49
C GLY A 412 -1.76 -21.59 0.18
N ASP A 413 -2.26 -21.96 1.36
CA ASP A 413 -1.87 -23.21 2.00
C ASP A 413 -2.51 -24.41 1.28
N SER A 414 -2.17 -25.63 1.69
CA SER A 414 -2.66 -26.84 1.02
C SER A 414 -4.15 -27.12 1.19
N GLN A 415 -4.90 -26.30 1.94
CA GLN A 415 -6.33 -26.53 2.23
C GLN A 415 -7.24 -25.31 2.07
N LYS A 416 -6.69 -24.09 1.97
CA LYS A 416 -7.46 -22.86 1.76
C LYS A 416 -6.70 -21.82 0.96
N GLN A 417 -7.47 -21.05 0.19
CA GLN A 417 -7.00 -19.93 -0.59
C GLN A 417 -7.84 -18.69 -0.27
N GLU A 418 -7.19 -17.59 0.11
CA GLU A 418 -7.87 -16.31 0.26
C GLU A 418 -7.84 -15.56 -1.08
N ILE A 419 -8.99 -15.03 -1.47
CA ILE A 419 -9.21 -14.47 -2.81
C ILE A 419 -9.37 -12.95 -2.75
N ALA A 420 -10.20 -12.48 -1.82
CA ALA A 420 -10.58 -11.08 -1.72
C ALA A 420 -10.85 -10.71 -0.26
N TYR A 421 -10.94 -9.42 -0.02
CA TYR A 421 -11.31 -8.82 1.24
C TYR A 421 -12.43 -7.81 1.02
N SER A 422 -13.20 -7.56 2.05
CA SER A 422 -14.24 -6.56 2.07
C SER A 422 -14.28 -5.94 3.45
N VAL A 423 -14.36 -4.62 3.51
CA VAL A 423 -14.17 -3.87 4.74
C VAL A 423 -15.43 -3.08 5.02
N ARG A 424 -15.98 -3.24 6.21
CA ARG A 424 -17.09 -2.43 6.71
C ARG A 424 -16.55 -1.41 7.68
N TYR A 425 -16.63 -0.14 7.31
CA TYR A 425 -16.20 0.95 8.19
C TYR A 425 -17.27 1.19 9.26
N PRO A 426 -16.86 1.40 10.53
CA PRO A 426 -17.83 1.71 11.57
C PRO A 426 -18.40 3.12 11.35
N GLY A 427 -19.72 3.26 11.46
CA GLY A 427 -20.38 4.58 11.45
C GLY A 427 -20.14 5.37 12.74
N ASP A 428 -19.92 4.66 13.86
CA ASP A 428 -19.69 5.26 15.18
C ASP A 428 -18.20 5.32 15.54
N LYS A 429 -17.78 6.45 16.13
CA LYS A 429 -16.41 6.62 16.63
C LYS A 429 -16.12 5.60 17.75
N GLY A 430 -15.07 4.81 17.59
CA GLY A 430 -14.62 3.82 18.58
C GLY A 430 -15.22 2.41 18.44
N ALA A 431 -16.13 2.20 17.48
CA ALA A 431 -16.56 0.86 17.11
C ALA A 431 -15.50 0.14 16.27
N ASN A 432 -15.51 -1.20 16.25
CA ASN A 432 -14.50 -1.98 15.52
C ASN A 432 -14.72 -1.92 14.00
N LEU A 433 -13.61 -1.92 13.27
CA LEU A 433 -13.60 -2.12 11.81
C LEU A 433 -13.82 -3.60 11.55
N GLU A 434 -14.70 -3.94 10.62
CA GLU A 434 -14.88 -5.33 10.21
C GLU A 434 -14.12 -5.58 8.91
N VAL A 435 -13.19 -6.53 8.94
CA VAL A 435 -12.50 -7.01 7.75
C VAL A 435 -13.02 -8.41 7.46
N HIS A 436 -13.68 -8.57 6.33
CA HIS A 436 -14.19 -9.84 5.83
C HIS A 436 -13.22 -10.39 4.79
N THR A 437 -12.78 -11.62 4.92
CA THR A 437 -11.89 -12.29 3.95
C THR A 437 -12.65 -13.38 3.22
N LEU A 438 -12.73 -13.30 1.90
CA LEU A 438 -13.31 -14.32 1.04
C LEU A 438 -12.30 -15.44 0.82
N LYS A 439 -12.67 -16.66 1.17
CA LYS A 439 -11.80 -17.83 1.07
C LYS A 439 -12.49 -18.97 0.36
N VAL A 440 -11.73 -19.64 -0.51
CA VAL A 440 -12.06 -20.98 -1.02
C VAL A 440 -11.38 -22.01 -0.13
N TYR A 441 -12.17 -22.97 0.30
CA TYR A 441 -11.78 -24.09 1.14
C TYR A 441 -11.83 -25.38 0.36
N LEU A 442 -10.92 -26.28 0.70
CA LEU A 442 -10.92 -27.66 0.30
C LEU A 442 -11.40 -28.49 1.49
N GLU A 443 -12.71 -28.73 1.60
CA GLU A 443 -13.32 -29.39 2.76
C GLU A 443 -13.63 -30.87 2.47
N GLY A 444 -13.52 -31.70 3.51
CA GLY A 444 -14.29 -32.93 3.63
C GLY A 444 -15.37 -32.67 4.66
N VAL A 445 -16.62 -32.46 4.24
CA VAL A 445 -17.71 -32.14 5.16
C VAL A 445 -18.41 -33.43 5.55
N LEU A 446 -18.50 -33.66 6.87
CA LEU A 446 -19.39 -34.65 7.47
C LEU A 446 -20.74 -33.99 7.73
N GLU A 447 -21.80 -34.47 7.07
CA GLU A 447 -23.16 -34.09 7.49
C GLU A 447 -23.44 -34.73 8.86
N GLN A 448 -23.37 -33.90 9.91
CA GLN A 448 -23.62 -34.34 11.27
C GLN A 448 -25.12 -34.34 11.56
N ASP A 449 -25.79 -35.45 11.23
CA ASP A 449 -27.03 -35.82 11.91
C ASP A 449 -26.67 -36.59 13.19
N LYS A 450 -27.06 -36.04 14.34
CA LYS A 450 -26.81 -36.65 15.66
C LYS A 450 -27.61 -37.95 15.88
N SER A 451 -28.63 -38.20 15.05
CA SER A 451 -29.42 -39.43 15.09
C SER A 451 -28.79 -40.59 14.31
N ILE A 452 -27.79 -40.31 13.47
CA ILE A 452 -27.11 -41.29 12.63
C ILE A 452 -25.76 -41.65 13.29
N PRO A 453 -25.42 -42.94 13.45
CA PRO A 453 -24.11 -43.35 13.94
C PRO A 453 -22.98 -42.72 13.15
N LYS A 454 -21.86 -42.38 13.81
CA LYS A 454 -20.72 -41.70 13.18
C LYS A 454 -20.13 -42.44 11.96
N ALA A 455 -20.36 -43.75 11.87
CA ALA A 455 -19.98 -44.60 10.76
C ALA A 455 -20.92 -44.50 9.55
N ASP A 456 -22.15 -44.03 9.76
CA ASP A 456 -23.23 -43.98 8.76
C ASP A 456 -23.56 -42.54 8.31
N GLN A 457 -22.84 -41.54 8.84
CA GLN A 457 -22.95 -40.15 8.39
C GLN A 457 -22.45 -40.02 6.94
N LEU A 458 -23.25 -39.39 6.07
CA LEU A 458 -22.88 -39.12 4.69
C LEU A 458 -21.72 -38.10 4.63
N GLU A 459 -20.69 -38.46 3.86
CA GLU A 459 -19.51 -37.63 3.64
C GLU A 459 -19.56 -37.04 2.24
N THR A 460 -19.38 -35.72 2.15
CA THR A 460 -19.27 -35.03 0.86
C THR A 460 -17.87 -34.43 0.72
N ASN A 461 -17.25 -34.71 -0.42
CA ASN A 461 -16.01 -34.06 -0.84
C ASN A 461 -16.39 -32.81 -1.62
N GLY A 462 -16.03 -31.63 -1.10
CA GLY A 462 -16.49 -30.38 -1.67
C GLY A 462 -15.49 -29.25 -1.50
N GLU A 463 -15.38 -28.42 -2.52
CA GLU A 463 -14.86 -27.07 -2.34
C GLU A 463 -15.99 -26.17 -1.86
N SER A 464 -15.70 -25.27 -0.93
CA SER A 464 -16.66 -24.27 -0.47
C SER A 464 -16.06 -22.88 -0.53
N VAL A 465 -16.89 -21.86 -0.74
CA VAL A 465 -16.44 -20.46 -0.71
C VAL A 465 -17.30 -19.63 0.25
N ARG A 466 -16.65 -18.90 1.15
CA ARG A 466 -17.33 -18.11 2.19
C ARG A 466 -16.49 -16.92 2.65
N TRP A 467 -17.19 -15.96 3.25
CA TRP A 467 -16.59 -14.83 3.96
C TRP A 467 -16.24 -15.20 5.40
N GLU A 468 -15.06 -14.80 5.85
CA GLU A 468 -14.65 -14.88 7.25
C GLU A 468 -14.46 -13.50 7.84
N LYS A 469 -15.16 -13.22 8.94
CA LYS A 469 -15.08 -11.92 9.62
C LYS A 469 -13.93 -11.90 10.63
N CYS A 470 -13.14 -10.84 10.56
CA CYS A 470 -12.22 -10.39 11.57
C CYS A 470 -12.62 -8.98 12.02
N THR A 471 -12.35 -8.63 13.28
CA THR A 471 -12.59 -7.29 13.81
C THR A 471 -11.28 -6.66 14.24
N LEU A 472 -10.98 -5.48 13.70
CA LEU A 472 -9.82 -4.68 14.10
C LEU A 472 -10.31 -3.56 15.01
N LYS A 473 -9.55 -3.26 16.06
CA LYS A 473 -9.79 -2.07 16.86
C LYS A 473 -9.58 -0.85 15.97
N TYR A 474 -10.68 -0.22 15.57
CA TYR A 474 -10.65 1.01 14.79
C TYR A 474 -10.50 2.17 15.77
N GLU A 475 -9.36 2.24 16.43
CA GLU A 475 -8.92 3.47 17.08
C GLU A 475 -8.59 4.45 15.96
N ALA A 476 -9.64 5.00 15.33
CA ALA A 476 -9.53 5.95 14.25
C ALA A 476 -8.67 7.11 14.74
N MET A 477 -7.46 7.23 14.19
CA MET A 477 -6.89 8.51 13.79
C MET A 477 -7.12 9.67 14.77
N ARG A 478 -6.79 9.50 16.05
CA ARG A 478 -6.88 10.59 17.03
C ARG A 478 -5.86 11.67 16.68
N ASN A 479 -6.26 12.63 15.85
CA ASN A 479 -5.62 13.93 15.81
C ASN A 479 -6.21 14.74 16.96
N ILE A 480 -5.71 14.48 18.17
CA ILE A 480 -6.16 15.10 19.41
C ILE A 480 -6.19 16.63 19.24
N SER A 481 -5.24 17.21 18.50
CA SER A 481 -5.20 18.64 18.19
C SER A 481 -6.35 19.14 17.29
N LYS A 482 -6.85 18.31 16.37
CA LYS A 482 -8.02 18.62 15.53
C LYS A 482 -9.32 18.39 16.30
N GLU A 483 -9.42 17.30 17.05
CA GLU A 483 -10.58 17.02 17.92
C GLU A 483 -10.77 18.12 18.95
N ILE A 484 -9.67 18.60 19.57
CA ILE A 484 -9.68 19.76 20.46
C ILE A 484 -10.24 20.97 19.72
N LYS A 485 -9.74 21.30 18.52
CA LYS A 485 -10.24 22.47 17.78
C LYS A 485 -11.73 22.34 17.45
N ASP A 486 -12.15 21.21 16.90
CA ASP A 486 -13.54 20.99 16.48
C ASP A 486 -14.52 21.00 17.66
N LEU A 487 -14.11 20.49 18.83
CA LEU A 487 -14.86 20.57 20.09
C LEU A 487 -14.94 22.00 20.63
N LEU A 488 -13.84 22.76 20.55
CA LEU A 488 -13.76 24.13 21.04
C LEU A 488 -14.52 25.14 20.16
N TYR A 489 -14.93 24.78 18.93
CA TYR A 489 -15.68 25.66 18.02
C TYR A 489 -17.20 25.49 18.09
N GLN A 490 -17.72 24.55 18.88
CA GLN A 490 -19.17 24.35 18.98
C GLN A 490 -19.83 25.51 19.76
N GLN A 491 -20.98 25.98 19.27
CA GLN A 491 -21.85 26.96 19.98
C GLN A 491 -23.22 26.33 20.31
N PRO A 492 -23.86 26.69 21.43
CA PRO A 492 -25.13 26.06 21.84
C PRO A 492 -26.33 26.65 21.10
N TYR A 493 -27.36 25.82 20.83
CA TYR A 493 -28.70 26.29 20.49
C TYR A 493 -29.56 26.33 21.75
N ALA A 494 -29.80 27.55 22.26
CA ALA A 494 -30.76 27.97 23.28
C ALA A 494 -30.78 27.25 24.66
N PRO A 495 -30.82 28.00 25.79
CA PRO A 495 -30.85 27.44 27.15
C PRO A 495 -32.17 26.72 27.50
N ARG A 496 -32.08 25.68 28.34
CA ARG A 496 -33.24 24.88 28.79
C ARG A 496 -33.98 25.47 30.00
N THR A 497 -33.30 26.27 30.82
CA THR A 497 -33.86 26.95 32.00
C THR A 497 -33.84 28.47 31.83
N ALA A 498 -34.92 29.11 32.29
CA ALA A 498 -35.32 30.50 32.04
C ALA A 498 -34.19 31.55 32.13
N ALA A 499 -34.36 32.65 31.39
CA ALA A 499 -33.44 33.79 31.22
C ALA A 499 -33.08 34.60 32.49
N SER A 500 -33.34 34.08 33.68
CA SER A 500 -32.94 34.70 34.96
C SER A 500 -31.54 34.25 35.37
N THR A 501 -30.72 35.19 35.82
CA THR A 501 -29.35 34.95 36.34
C THR A 501 -29.35 33.96 37.50
N GLY A 502 -28.53 32.91 37.44
CA GLY A 502 -28.45 31.88 38.48
C GLY A 502 -27.77 30.59 38.02
N ARG A 503 -27.81 29.52 38.84
CA ARG A 503 -27.33 28.19 38.44
C ARG A 503 -28.39 27.52 37.54
N GLY A 504 -27.98 26.98 36.40
CA GLY A 504 -28.89 26.36 35.44
C GLY A 504 -28.19 25.37 34.51
N GLU A 505 -28.96 24.87 33.55
CA GLU A 505 -28.57 23.75 32.68
C GLU A 505 -28.76 24.11 31.21
N ILE A 506 -27.79 23.72 30.37
CA ILE A 506 -27.90 23.87 28.90
C ILE A 506 -27.66 22.50 28.27
N ASN A 507 -28.64 22.02 27.51
CA ASN A 507 -28.42 20.93 26.59
C ASN A 507 -27.98 21.49 25.24
N TRP A 508 -26.96 20.89 24.66
CA TRP A 508 -26.47 21.23 23.33
C TRP A 508 -27.12 20.31 22.29
N PRO A 509 -27.18 20.73 21.00
CA PRO A 509 -27.76 19.93 19.92
C PRO A 509 -27.15 18.55 19.76
N ASP A 510 -25.88 18.41 20.12
CA ASP A 510 -25.12 17.17 20.00
C ASP A 510 -25.28 16.25 21.20
N THR A 511 -26.22 16.54 22.12
CA THR A 511 -26.42 15.87 23.42
C THR A 511 -25.38 16.22 24.50
N SER A 512 -24.51 17.21 24.29
CA SER A 512 -23.67 17.73 25.37
C SER A 512 -24.51 18.38 26.47
N TYR A 513 -24.02 18.25 27.71
CA TYR A 513 -24.73 18.69 28.90
C TYR A 513 -23.88 19.66 29.71
N TYR A 514 -24.36 20.89 29.86
CA TYR A 514 -23.77 21.92 30.70
C TYR A 514 -24.55 22.08 32.00
N LEU A 515 -23.82 22.20 33.11
CA LEU A 515 -24.34 22.56 34.42
C LEU A 515 -23.45 23.66 35.03
N GLY A 516 -24.02 24.83 35.30
CA GLY A 516 -23.24 25.95 35.85
C GLY A 516 -24.02 27.25 35.92
N ASN A 517 -23.28 28.35 36.05
CA ASN A 517 -23.87 29.68 36.14
C ASN A 517 -24.34 30.18 34.77
N LEU A 518 -25.53 30.78 34.74
CA LEU A 518 -26.14 31.39 33.58
C LEU A 518 -26.36 32.89 33.80
N VAL A 519 -26.03 33.69 32.79
CA VAL A 519 -26.39 35.12 32.70
C VAL A 519 -27.15 35.33 31.40
N ILE A 520 -28.43 35.72 31.51
CA ILE A 520 -29.35 35.92 30.37
C ILE A 520 -29.31 34.70 29.43
N GLY A 521 -29.40 33.49 30.01
CA GLY A 521 -29.46 32.26 29.24
C GLY A 521 -28.15 31.81 28.58
N LYS A 522 -27.02 32.45 28.89
CA LYS A 522 -25.69 32.03 28.44
C LYS A 522 -24.85 31.53 29.60
N ALA A 523 -24.04 30.49 29.39
CA ALA A 523 -23.03 30.06 30.35
C ALA A 523 -22.03 31.20 30.61
N ASP A 524 -21.98 31.65 31.85
CA ASP A 524 -21.17 32.78 32.31
C ASP A 524 -20.89 32.63 33.82
N GLY A 525 -19.61 32.65 34.21
CA GLY A 525 -19.15 32.24 35.54
C GLY A 525 -18.66 30.79 35.58
N GLU A 526 -18.76 30.11 36.72
CA GLU A 526 -18.25 28.73 36.85
C GLU A 526 -19.26 27.69 36.34
N GLY A 527 -18.77 26.69 35.61
CA GLY A 527 -19.62 25.62 35.09
C GLY A 527 -18.85 24.41 34.57
N THR A 528 -19.58 23.30 34.41
CA THR A 528 -19.07 22.03 33.87
C THR A 528 -19.85 21.67 32.60
N LEU A 529 -19.14 21.34 31.52
CA LEU A 529 -19.70 20.80 30.29
C LEU A 529 -19.20 19.37 30.09
N LEU A 530 -20.12 18.45 29.83
CA LEU A 530 -19.84 17.07 29.44
C LEU A 530 -20.26 16.88 27.99
N PHE A 531 -19.33 16.45 27.15
CA PHE A 531 -19.60 16.06 25.77
C PHE A 531 -19.96 14.57 25.69
N PRO A 532 -20.76 14.14 24.68
CA PRO A 532 -21.15 12.74 24.50
C PRO A 532 -19.97 11.81 24.24
N ASN A 533 -18.91 12.35 23.63
CA ASN A 533 -17.67 11.61 23.37
C ASN A 533 -16.82 11.37 24.63
N GLY A 534 -17.29 11.79 25.82
CA GLY A 534 -16.63 11.61 27.11
C GLY A 534 -15.61 12.70 27.48
N VAL A 535 -15.41 13.70 26.61
CA VAL A 535 -14.64 14.91 26.97
C VAL A 535 -15.44 15.70 27.98
N TRP A 536 -14.78 16.30 28.96
CA TRP A 536 -15.44 17.25 29.85
C TRP A 536 -14.55 18.42 30.22
N TYR A 537 -15.19 19.57 30.40
CA TYR A 537 -14.58 20.81 30.84
C TYR A 537 -15.20 21.25 32.17
N LYS A 538 -14.38 21.76 33.08
CA LYS A 538 -14.82 22.44 34.30
C LYS A 538 -14.00 23.70 34.49
N GLY A 539 -14.65 24.84 34.61
CA GLY A 539 -13.97 26.10 34.85
C GLY A 539 -14.84 27.30 34.57
N ALA A 540 -14.17 28.43 34.33
CA ALA A 540 -14.81 29.71 34.07
C ALA A 540 -15.32 29.84 32.62
N TRP A 541 -16.46 30.51 32.50
CA TRP A 541 -17.21 30.73 31.27
C TRP A 541 -17.51 32.20 31.09
N LYS A 542 -17.62 32.63 29.84
CA LYS A 542 -18.14 33.93 29.47
C LYS A 542 -18.87 33.83 28.13
N ASN A 543 -20.12 34.26 28.08
CA ASN A 543 -20.92 34.23 26.84
C ASN A 543 -20.89 32.86 26.09
N ASN A 544 -21.10 31.75 26.79
CA ASN A 544 -21.02 30.37 26.26
C ASN A 544 -19.62 29.87 25.86
N MET A 545 -18.57 30.64 26.13
CA MET A 545 -17.20 30.26 25.81
C MET A 545 -16.39 29.91 27.05
N PHE A 546 -15.47 28.95 26.95
CA PHE A 546 -14.47 28.75 28.01
C PHE A 546 -13.63 30.02 28.11
N ASN A 547 -13.58 30.64 29.28
CA ASN A 547 -12.91 31.91 29.47
C ASN A 547 -12.42 32.04 30.91
N GLY A 548 -11.13 32.26 31.11
CA GLY A 548 -10.48 32.21 32.42
C GLY A 548 -9.92 30.83 32.74
N LYS A 549 -9.78 30.49 34.03
CA LYS A 549 -9.14 29.23 34.44
C LYS A 549 -10.08 28.05 34.27
N GLY A 550 -9.54 26.93 33.79
CA GLY A 550 -10.32 25.70 33.65
C GLY A 550 -9.48 24.43 33.58
N TYR A 551 -10.20 23.32 33.64
CA TYR A 551 -9.70 21.95 33.56
C TYR A 551 -10.46 21.23 32.45
N LEU A 552 -9.73 20.81 31.41
CA LEU A 552 -10.26 20.07 30.27
C LEU A 552 -9.68 18.65 30.28
N ARG A 553 -10.56 17.65 30.27
CA ARG A 553 -10.21 16.23 30.38
C ARG A 553 -10.72 15.45 29.19
N PHE A 554 -9.87 14.59 28.66
CA PHE A 554 -10.20 13.71 27.55
C PHE A 554 -10.49 12.27 28.04
N PRO A 555 -11.31 11.49 27.32
CA PRO A 555 -11.71 10.13 27.71
C PRO A 555 -10.53 9.16 27.91
N THR A 556 -9.53 9.29 27.03
CA THR A 556 -8.29 8.50 27.00
C THR A 556 -7.33 8.80 28.14
N GLY A 557 -7.54 9.92 28.83
CA GLY A 557 -6.86 10.17 30.06
C GLY A 557 -5.73 11.21 29.98
N GLU A 558 -5.65 12.03 28.95
CA GLU A 558 -4.91 13.29 28.92
C GLU A 558 -5.75 14.45 29.49
N TYR A 559 -5.10 15.50 29.99
CA TYR A 559 -5.79 16.67 30.51
C TYR A 559 -4.97 17.95 30.39
N TYR A 560 -5.69 19.06 30.24
CA TYR A 560 -5.16 20.41 30.35
C TYR A 560 -5.73 21.11 31.58
N GLN A 561 -4.88 21.85 32.28
CA GLN A 561 -5.27 22.72 33.37
C GLN A 561 -4.57 24.07 33.20
N GLY A 562 -5.33 25.13 32.96
CA GLY A 562 -4.75 26.45 32.68
C GLY A 562 -5.78 27.48 32.28
N GLU A 563 -5.33 28.53 31.63
CA GLU A 563 -6.15 29.64 31.16
C GLU A 563 -6.77 29.37 29.78
N PHE A 564 -7.99 29.86 29.60
CA PHE A 564 -8.75 29.78 28.37
C PHE A 564 -9.20 31.17 27.95
N LYS A 565 -9.28 31.42 26.65
CA LYS A 565 -9.91 32.59 26.07
C LYS A 565 -10.67 32.17 24.82
N ASP A 566 -11.96 32.45 24.79
CA ASP A 566 -12.84 32.18 23.66
C ASP A 566 -12.69 30.73 23.18
N HIS A 567 -12.80 29.79 24.13
CA HIS A 567 -12.56 28.35 24.00
C HIS A 567 -11.10 27.91 23.85
N MET A 568 -10.16 28.78 23.46
CA MET A 568 -8.79 28.38 23.21
C MET A 568 -7.93 28.35 24.48
N MET A 569 -7.09 27.33 24.63
CA MET A 569 -6.01 27.34 25.64
C MET A 569 -5.11 28.53 25.36
N GLN A 570 -4.90 29.34 26.38
CA GLN A 570 -4.16 30.59 26.29
C GLN A 570 -3.41 30.84 27.60
N GLY A 571 -2.36 31.64 27.57
CA GLY A 571 -1.61 31.98 28.78
C GLY A 571 -0.94 30.76 29.40
N LYS A 572 -0.82 30.72 30.73
CA LYS A 572 -0.09 29.64 31.42
C LYS A 572 -0.98 28.42 31.63
N GLY A 573 -0.44 27.23 31.37
CA GLY A 573 -1.13 25.98 31.61
C GLY A 573 -0.22 24.76 31.73
N ILE A 574 -0.83 23.67 32.18
CA ILE A 574 -0.21 22.36 32.34
C ILE A 574 -0.99 21.37 31.48
N MET A 575 -0.32 20.70 30.56
CA MET A 575 -0.86 19.56 29.81
C MET A 575 -0.18 18.29 30.30
N LYS A 576 -0.96 17.24 30.63
CA LYS A 576 -0.42 15.92 30.97
C LYS A 576 -1.03 14.84 30.09
N TRP A 577 -0.19 13.89 29.71
CA TRP A 577 -0.59 12.72 28.96
C TRP A 577 -0.56 11.47 29.85
N PRO A 578 -1.49 10.50 29.65
CA PRO A 578 -1.55 9.28 30.45
C PRO A 578 -0.33 8.36 30.24
N THR A 579 0.38 8.56 29.13
CA THR A 579 1.68 7.94 28.80
C THR A 579 2.84 8.41 29.70
N GLY A 580 2.67 9.51 30.43
CA GLY A 580 3.62 10.03 31.42
C GLY A 580 4.28 11.35 31.04
N GLU A 581 4.13 11.82 29.80
CA GLU A 581 4.63 13.13 29.38
C GLU A 581 3.89 14.28 30.10
N LYS A 582 4.59 15.41 30.24
CA LYS A 582 4.05 16.64 30.84
C LYS A 582 4.59 17.87 30.13
N TYR A 583 3.74 18.83 29.83
CA TYR A 583 4.12 20.19 29.44
C TYR A 583 3.62 21.17 30.49
N GLU A 584 4.45 22.15 30.82
CA GLU A 584 4.12 23.27 31.69
C GLU A 584 4.70 24.54 31.09
N GLY A 585 3.85 25.49 30.72
CA GLY A 585 4.32 26.69 30.03
C GLY A 585 3.19 27.52 29.44
N GLU A 586 3.57 28.40 28.53
CA GLU A 586 2.67 29.29 27.84
C GLU A 586 1.99 28.60 26.64
N PHE A 587 0.76 29.04 26.39
CA PHE A 587 -0.10 28.62 25.30
C PHE A 587 -0.65 29.84 24.57
N LEU A 588 -0.77 29.72 23.26
CA LEU A 588 -1.49 30.68 22.40
C LEU A 588 -2.31 29.89 21.39
N ASN A 589 -3.61 30.16 21.33
CA ASN A 589 -4.54 29.55 20.36
C ASN A 589 -4.41 28.01 20.28
N ASN A 590 -4.44 27.35 21.44
CA ASN A 590 -4.30 25.90 21.59
C ASN A 590 -2.91 25.29 21.29
N GLN A 591 -1.88 26.12 21.08
CA GLN A 591 -0.52 25.66 20.81
C GLN A 591 0.43 26.10 21.91
N ARG A 592 1.49 25.31 22.14
CA ARG A 592 2.62 25.74 22.98
C ARG A 592 3.31 26.90 22.29
N ASP A 593 3.33 28.06 22.93
CA ASP A 593 3.87 29.28 22.36
C ASP A 593 4.31 30.18 23.52
N GLY A 594 5.54 30.69 23.47
CA GLY A 594 6.19 31.37 24.60
C GLY A 594 7.11 30.42 25.39
N GLN A 595 7.33 30.70 26.68
CA GLN A 595 8.25 29.90 27.49
C GLN A 595 7.56 28.65 28.05
N GLY A 596 8.28 27.52 28.05
CA GLY A 596 7.73 26.30 28.63
C GLY A 596 8.76 25.20 28.90
N LYS A 597 8.29 24.19 29.62
CA LYS A 597 9.03 22.98 29.96
C LYS A 597 8.26 21.75 29.51
N PHE A 598 8.86 20.94 28.66
CA PHE A 598 8.31 19.66 28.21
C PHE A 598 9.13 18.51 28.80
N ILE A 599 8.47 17.57 29.45
CA ILE A 599 9.05 16.39 30.10
C ILE A 599 8.54 15.16 29.34
N TRP A 600 9.47 14.36 28.80
CA TRP A 600 9.17 13.09 28.13
C TRP A 600 9.02 11.96 29.15
N LYS A 601 8.36 10.86 28.75
CA LYS A 601 8.16 9.66 29.58
C LYS A 601 9.45 9.09 30.18
N ASN A 602 10.56 9.17 29.45
CA ASN A 602 11.86 8.66 29.88
C ASN A 602 12.55 9.57 30.93
N GLY A 603 11.98 10.72 31.27
CA GLY A 603 12.55 11.70 32.21
C GLY A 603 13.45 12.75 31.55
N THR A 604 13.72 12.67 30.25
CA THR A 604 14.32 13.79 29.51
C THR A 604 13.40 14.99 29.60
N PHE A 605 13.95 16.21 29.65
CA PHE A 605 13.14 17.42 29.52
C PHE A 605 13.81 18.48 28.64
N TYR A 606 12.96 19.30 28.05
CA TYR A 606 13.33 20.53 27.34
C TYR A 606 12.72 21.71 28.09
N GLU A 607 13.48 22.78 28.24
CA GLU A 607 13.06 24.03 28.87
C GLU A 607 13.56 25.20 28.03
N GLY A 608 12.63 26.01 27.52
CA GLY A 608 12.97 27.13 26.63
C GLY A 608 11.76 27.65 25.87
N ALA A 609 12.02 28.45 24.84
CA ALA A 609 10.96 29.02 24.02
C ALA A 609 10.33 27.97 23.08
N PHE A 610 9.04 28.16 22.83
CA PHE A 610 8.23 27.46 21.86
C PHE A 610 7.57 28.46 20.91
N SER A 611 7.44 28.08 19.65
CA SER A 611 6.65 28.82 18.67
C SER A 611 5.88 27.82 17.82
N LYS A 612 4.57 28.04 17.68
CA LYS A 612 3.66 27.16 16.92
C LYS A 612 3.79 25.67 17.30
N GLY A 613 3.97 25.41 18.60
CA GLY A 613 4.08 24.06 19.13
C GLY A 613 5.46 23.39 19.01
N LYS A 614 6.48 24.04 18.45
CA LYS A 614 7.85 23.49 18.32
C LYS A 614 8.84 24.27 19.18
N ALA A 615 9.91 23.60 19.64
CA ALA A 615 11.02 24.28 20.31
C ALA A 615 11.69 25.29 19.35
N SER A 616 11.92 26.51 19.84
CA SER A 616 12.44 27.62 19.06
C SER A 616 13.26 28.56 19.94
N GLY A 617 14.22 29.28 19.37
CA GLY A 617 15.03 30.25 20.13
C GLY A 617 16.01 29.52 21.06
N MET A 618 16.37 30.12 22.20
CA MET A 618 17.28 29.48 23.15
C MET A 618 16.54 28.47 24.02
N GLY A 619 17.16 27.30 24.25
CA GLY A 619 16.61 26.28 25.13
C GLY A 619 17.66 25.34 25.74
N LEU A 620 17.23 24.63 26.77
CA LEU A 620 17.97 23.63 27.52
C LEU A 620 17.32 22.26 27.31
N ILE A 621 18.07 21.27 26.83
CA ILE A 621 17.69 19.85 26.90
C ILE A 621 18.51 19.21 28.01
N ARG A 622 17.87 18.42 28.86
CA ARG A 622 18.55 17.63 29.90
C ARG A 622 18.04 16.19 29.86
N TRP A 623 18.99 15.26 29.83
CA TRP A 623 18.70 13.83 29.84
C TRP A 623 18.87 13.25 31.26
N PRO A 624 18.21 12.12 31.56
CA PRO A 624 18.31 11.48 32.88
C PRO A 624 19.72 11.03 33.27
N ASN A 625 20.55 10.70 32.27
CA ASN A 625 21.96 10.30 32.45
C ASN A 625 22.88 11.46 32.90
N GLY A 626 22.38 12.70 32.94
CA GLY A 626 23.14 13.88 33.31
C GLY A 626 23.64 14.71 32.13
N GLU A 627 23.50 14.23 30.89
CA GLU A 627 23.81 15.02 29.69
C GLU A 627 22.92 16.26 29.64
N ARG A 628 23.47 17.34 29.09
CA ARG A 628 22.68 18.55 28.81
C ARG A 628 23.18 19.30 27.59
N TYR A 629 22.25 19.91 26.89
CA TYR A 629 22.50 20.82 25.77
C TYR A 629 21.87 22.16 26.07
N VAL A 630 22.59 23.26 25.82
CA VAL A 630 22.12 24.64 25.95
C VAL A 630 22.45 25.37 24.66
N GLY A 631 21.45 25.79 23.89
CA GLY A 631 21.72 26.46 22.63
C GLY A 631 20.47 26.84 21.85
N GLN A 632 20.71 27.25 20.60
CA GLN A 632 19.68 27.65 19.67
C GLN A 632 18.86 26.44 19.15
N MET A 633 17.55 26.64 19.04
CA MET A 633 16.57 25.67 18.57
C MET A 633 15.78 26.29 17.42
N ALA A 634 15.51 25.51 16.37
CA ALA A 634 14.60 25.88 15.30
C ALA A 634 13.82 24.66 14.83
N ASP A 635 12.52 24.82 14.60
CA ASP A 635 11.63 23.77 14.14
C ASP A 635 11.69 22.46 14.95
N GLY A 636 11.98 22.56 16.25
CA GLY A 636 12.09 21.41 17.15
C GLY A 636 13.47 20.76 17.23
N ASN A 637 14.46 21.23 16.46
CA ASN A 637 15.82 20.68 16.45
C ASN A 637 16.84 21.70 16.99
N ALA A 638 17.90 21.19 17.63
CA ALA A 638 19.07 21.99 17.95
C ALA A 638 19.74 22.48 16.66
N THR A 639 20.06 23.76 16.56
CA THR A 639 20.68 24.35 15.36
C THR A 639 21.56 25.52 15.76
N GLY A 640 22.55 25.89 14.95
CA GLY A 640 23.37 27.08 15.18
C GLY A 640 24.24 26.97 16.43
N GLN A 641 24.46 28.07 17.14
CA GLN A 641 25.40 28.10 18.27
C GLN A 641 24.81 27.42 19.52
N GLY A 642 25.58 26.53 20.14
CA GLY A 642 25.18 25.82 21.35
C GLY A 642 26.35 25.30 22.18
N SER A 643 26.04 24.78 23.36
CA SER A 643 26.97 24.11 24.26
C SER A 643 26.40 22.77 24.69
N TYR A 644 27.17 21.70 24.53
CA TYR A 644 26.82 20.34 24.94
C TYR A 644 27.73 19.91 26.09
N TYR A 645 27.18 19.27 27.11
CA TYR A 645 27.92 18.80 28.29
C TYR A 645 27.62 17.32 28.52
N PHE A 646 28.67 16.53 28.63
CA PHE A 646 28.62 15.10 28.89
C PHE A 646 28.70 14.79 30.39
N PRO A 647 28.20 13.64 30.87
CA PRO A 647 28.19 13.30 32.29
C PRO A 647 29.61 13.05 32.83
N SER A 648 30.53 12.64 31.96
CA SER A 648 31.94 12.37 32.27
C SER A 648 32.79 13.65 32.43
N GLY A 649 32.23 14.82 32.11
CA GLY A 649 32.88 16.13 32.29
C GLY A 649 33.39 16.79 31.01
N GLU A 650 33.34 16.09 29.87
CA GLU A 650 33.59 16.70 28.55
C GLU A 650 32.52 17.76 28.25
N TRP A 651 32.91 18.77 27.48
CA TRP A 651 31.95 19.71 26.91
C TRP A 651 32.38 20.20 25.54
N TYR A 652 31.39 20.56 24.73
CA TYR A 652 31.56 21.17 23.43
C TYR A 652 30.85 22.52 23.40
N ARG A 653 31.41 23.52 22.73
CA ARG A 653 30.76 24.79 22.41
C ARG A 653 31.09 25.20 20.98
N GLY A 654 30.06 25.36 20.15
CA GLY A 654 30.23 25.73 18.74
C GLY A 654 28.94 25.55 17.97
N GLU A 655 29.07 25.33 16.66
CA GLU A 655 27.94 25.06 15.78
C GLU A 655 27.40 23.62 15.99
N ILE A 656 26.09 23.51 16.15
CA ILE A 656 25.39 22.25 16.36
C ILE A 656 24.25 22.19 15.37
N LYS A 657 24.05 21.03 14.75
CA LYS A 657 22.91 20.76 13.87
C LYS A 657 22.29 19.41 14.24
N SER A 658 21.04 19.44 14.71
CA SER A 658 20.30 18.26 15.19
C SER A 658 21.08 17.44 16.23
N LEU A 659 21.73 18.13 17.18
CA LEU A 659 22.60 17.57 18.23
C LEU A 659 23.91 16.93 17.74
N VAL A 660 24.28 17.16 16.49
CA VAL A 660 25.58 16.80 15.92
C VAL A 660 26.49 18.02 15.89
N PHE A 661 27.75 17.89 16.31
CA PHE A 661 28.75 18.95 16.22
C PHE A 661 29.18 19.15 14.76
N GLU A 662 29.07 20.39 14.31
CA GLU A 662 29.37 20.82 12.94
C GLU A 662 30.11 22.15 12.99
N GLY A 663 30.69 22.59 11.87
CA GLY A 663 31.29 23.93 11.76
C GLY A 663 32.40 24.19 12.78
N VAL A 664 32.61 25.45 13.15
CA VAL A 664 33.71 25.82 14.07
C VAL A 664 33.25 25.71 15.53
N GLY A 665 34.07 25.07 16.36
CA GLY A 665 33.79 24.92 17.79
C GLY A 665 35.01 24.62 18.66
N VAL A 666 34.74 24.48 19.95
CA VAL A 666 35.70 24.09 20.98
C VAL A 666 35.20 22.84 21.67
N TYR A 667 36.02 21.80 21.71
CA TYR A 667 35.78 20.60 22.50
C TYR A 667 36.79 20.51 23.62
N HIS A 668 36.34 20.23 24.84
CA HIS A 668 37.18 20.16 26.03
C HIS A 668 37.00 18.80 26.71
N TRP A 669 38.11 18.15 27.05
CA TRP A 669 38.14 16.86 27.74
C TRP A 669 38.33 17.03 29.26
N PRO A 670 37.93 16.04 30.10
CA PRO A 670 38.06 16.11 31.55
C PRO A 670 39.49 16.30 32.05
N ASP A 671 40.50 15.87 31.28
CA ASP A 671 41.91 15.98 31.65
C ASP A 671 42.48 17.40 31.49
N GLY A 672 41.69 18.35 30.97
CA GLY A 672 42.11 19.72 30.71
C GLY A 672 42.64 19.97 29.29
N SER A 673 42.74 18.92 28.46
CA SER A 673 43.00 19.11 27.03
C SER A 673 41.79 19.70 26.32
N TYR A 674 42.03 20.43 25.23
CA TYR A 674 40.96 20.96 24.40
C TYR A 674 41.37 21.12 22.94
N TYR A 675 40.39 21.12 22.05
CA TYR A 675 40.53 21.36 20.62
C TYR A 675 39.70 22.56 20.20
N VAL A 676 40.26 23.42 19.37
CA VAL A 676 39.58 24.56 18.74
C VAL A 676 39.74 24.44 17.23
N GLY A 677 38.64 24.25 16.49
CA GLY A 677 38.71 24.06 15.04
C GLY A 677 37.39 23.63 14.42
N GLU A 678 37.46 23.11 13.21
CA GLU A 678 36.29 22.63 12.49
C GLU A 678 35.83 21.24 12.96
N PHE A 679 34.53 21.01 12.93
CA PHE A 679 33.86 19.77 13.25
C PHE A 679 32.95 19.35 12.11
N LYS A 680 32.83 18.05 11.89
CA LYS A 680 31.89 17.47 10.93
C LYS A 680 31.44 16.11 11.44
N GLY A 681 30.13 15.95 11.69
CA GLY A 681 29.60 14.68 12.19
C GLY A 681 30.18 14.25 13.54
N ASP A 682 30.25 15.16 14.51
CA ASP A 682 30.83 14.93 15.86
C ASP A 682 32.35 14.74 15.91
N ARG A 683 33.04 14.84 14.78
CA ARG A 683 34.49 14.58 14.66
C ARG A 683 35.30 15.82 14.37
N LEU A 684 36.54 15.83 14.86
CA LEU A 684 37.52 16.85 14.51
C LEU A 684 37.77 16.80 12.99
N ASN A 685 37.66 17.94 12.33
CA ASN A 685 37.83 18.05 10.89
C ASN A 685 38.49 19.38 10.51
N GLY A 686 38.84 19.55 9.24
CA GLY A 686 39.35 20.81 8.71
C GLY A 686 40.56 21.35 9.48
N GLU A 687 40.66 22.67 9.63
CA GLU A 687 41.74 23.34 10.35
C GLU A 687 41.45 23.45 11.85
N GLY A 688 42.44 23.20 12.70
CA GLY A 688 42.29 23.39 14.15
C GLY A 688 43.57 23.27 14.98
N TYR A 689 43.45 23.65 16.26
CA TYR A 689 44.48 23.57 17.28
C TYR A 689 44.06 22.58 18.37
N TYR A 690 44.90 21.58 18.66
CA TYR A 690 44.76 20.73 19.84
C TYR A 690 45.73 21.21 20.92
N VAL A 691 45.28 21.32 22.16
CA VAL A 691 46.07 21.77 23.31
C VAL A 691 46.04 20.69 24.39
N TRP A 692 47.21 20.21 24.79
CA TRP A 692 47.36 19.21 25.86
C TRP A 692 47.23 19.85 27.25
N PRO A 693 46.99 19.06 28.32
CA PRO A 693 46.81 19.60 29.67
C PRO A 693 48.02 20.38 30.20
N ASN A 694 49.21 20.13 29.67
CA ASN A 694 50.45 20.83 30.01
C ASN A 694 50.62 22.17 29.25
N GLY A 695 49.67 22.57 28.42
CA GLY A 695 49.68 23.82 27.65
C GLY A 695 50.44 23.76 26.32
N VAL A 696 51.01 22.59 25.95
CA VAL A 696 51.57 22.41 24.59
C VAL A 696 50.43 22.47 23.58
N GLN A 697 50.65 23.12 22.44
CA GLN A 697 49.65 23.27 21.37
C GLN A 697 50.15 22.70 20.03
N GLN A 698 49.25 22.08 19.27
CA GLN A 698 49.49 21.54 17.94
C GLN A 698 48.46 22.08 16.97
N TRP A 699 48.92 22.86 15.99
CA TRP A 699 48.11 23.32 14.87
C TRP A 699 48.22 22.37 13.68
N GLY A 700 47.13 22.23 12.92
CA GLY A 700 47.16 21.66 11.57
C GLY A 700 45.78 21.19 11.10
N TYR A 701 45.79 20.29 10.11
CA TYR A 701 44.59 19.77 9.48
C TYR A 701 44.18 18.43 10.11
N TRP A 702 42.87 18.23 10.28
CA TRP A 702 42.27 17.07 10.89
C TRP A 702 41.22 16.46 9.97
N LYS A 703 41.06 15.14 10.03
CA LYS A 703 39.98 14.43 9.35
C LYS A 703 39.57 13.22 10.16
N ASP A 704 38.29 13.15 10.52
CA ASP A 704 37.73 12.04 11.30
C ASP A 704 38.57 11.73 12.56
N ASP A 705 38.86 12.78 13.36
CA ASP A 705 39.65 12.73 14.60
C ASP A 705 41.16 12.48 14.42
N ARG A 706 41.64 12.32 13.17
CA ARG A 706 43.07 12.09 12.88
C ARG A 706 43.78 13.36 12.46
N TYR A 707 44.96 13.59 13.04
CA TYR A 707 45.88 14.66 12.64
C TYR A 707 46.57 14.30 11.31
N LEU A 708 46.46 15.18 10.32
CA LEU A 708 47.03 15.01 8.98
C LEU A 708 48.34 15.80 8.76
N GLY A 709 48.75 16.62 9.73
CA GLY A 709 49.90 17.51 9.61
C GLY A 709 49.52 18.96 9.30
N THR A 710 50.52 19.77 8.94
CA THR A 710 50.36 21.20 8.64
C THR A 710 50.15 21.51 7.15
N ASN A 711 50.16 20.49 6.28
CA ASN A 711 49.99 20.64 4.84
C ASN A 711 48.50 20.57 4.44
N PRO A 712 47.91 21.62 3.83
CA PRO A 712 46.53 21.62 3.37
C PRO A 712 46.22 20.55 2.30
N GLU A 713 47.22 20.07 1.55
CA GLU A 713 47.02 19.05 0.52
C GLU A 713 46.65 17.68 1.10
N ALA A 714 46.97 17.42 2.37
CA ALA A 714 46.66 16.16 3.04
C ALA A 714 45.14 15.88 3.13
N LEU A 715 44.29 16.92 3.06
CA LEU A 715 42.83 16.76 2.98
C LEU A 715 42.35 16.13 1.66
N LYS A 716 43.16 16.17 0.59
CA LYS A 716 42.81 15.71 -0.77
C LYS A 716 43.18 14.25 -1.06
N GLU A 717 44.07 13.63 -0.28
CA GLU A 717 44.78 12.41 -0.71
C GLU A 717 44.19 11.04 -0.29
N GLU A 718 42.99 10.96 0.31
CA GLU A 718 42.52 9.65 0.83
C GLU A 718 41.95 8.67 -0.22
N ASN A 719 41.87 9.05 -1.51
CA ASN A 719 41.44 8.10 -2.56
C ASN A 719 42.58 7.27 -3.16
N GLN A 720 43.85 7.50 -2.81
CA GLN A 720 44.97 6.78 -3.41
C GLN A 720 45.56 5.65 -2.54
N TRP A 721 45.17 5.54 -1.26
CA TRP A 721 45.79 4.58 -0.32
C TRP A 721 44.97 3.31 -0.04
N LYS A 722 43.88 3.07 -0.79
CA LYS A 722 43.10 1.81 -0.72
C LYS A 722 43.37 0.83 -1.88
N SER A 723 44.30 1.13 -2.79
CA SER A 723 44.58 0.28 -3.97
C SER A 723 46.04 -0.18 -4.10
N LYS A 724 46.72 -0.48 -2.99
CA LYS A 724 48.00 -1.21 -3.04
C LYS A 724 47.96 -2.44 -2.17
#